data_AF-A0A955LPL9-F1
#
_entry.id   AF-A0A955LPL9-F1
#
_cell.length_a   1.000
_cell.length_b   1.000
_cell.length_c   1.000
_cell.angle_alpha   90.00
_cell.angle_beta   90.00
_cell.angle_gamma   90.00
#
_symmetry.space_group_name_H-M   'P 1'
#
loop_
_entity.id
_entity.type
_entity.pdbx_description
1 polymer ?
#
loop_
_entity_poly.entity_id
_entity_poly.type
_entity_poly.pdbx_seq_one_letter_code
_entity_poly.pdbx_strand_id
1 'polypeptide(L)'
;MKTVAYLTTAITLFTLIGGVQPAVAQDTSDKIINSFYEHGQKMLKDGNYQEAINDFSRAFLLDPREEKLHDALKSLSRESNVPAAQKMELILIEDLLDYTAKLQEKSEYFLYKRNVLGEELIKKGFEAEYFQEEMAQIGEEVRTQFDSESEKIQERYAKGEDPLKVIHALLKLENKRLQKEVDQYERQYNRLREVNAQHGYIQGELAYMSQGEFAQQQKFYDQQGRRVPTPEVPTIQPETTPETVSGEMTKMLDDATAKVDSMYTVLEDRDAKIDQLSQEVVELSLELTEAREGEKGQTEEIDRLRSELVEFESKNLLTQRLEKNFKTLKDKLKETEKKLKNKEREIANLDNKVKDLVAKSADMEEQLRGRDEKIAEYQRELRTVQQEAKNIDNFKEEVAKLKEQLAKAESYQDEAWKLRYQVVKFKQKEQKFDKMESQVEEQKEVIKQQKDELASKDKEIKAKDETIRDLNNKLMDLESRFELSQKIISEKEVKIQALETELTETQNEVSGLVRILDEYRRKLVGADKKGLDADAMAKAMANDVKSFRAMVEKGEGDKFVITRTETPSITPEREKELNEIISQKDRELRKVTQMIDIYKNNLEEANKDIDYQKEQIDELTKELARLDDKLLQRDRLSREKINHIELLKDLLEQEKQKRDMRNDKLRELVKNKVMEIQELEGMLEIYKLKLKDTHFDAKEKEAMMSDLQVQLDMTLVELYDKSQSLGKTRHNLVVLTDQLGEINDRLTQLQTNPPADAKKEDVEAEIESLQTKINDINAFLRKEIKNIEQQDAPSMTGTTTGDQSMSDALTGEQAKNRI
;
A
#
# COMPACT_ATOMS: atom_id res chain seq x y z
N MET A 1 35.15 19.49 -13.43
CA MET A 1 34.34 18.25 -13.60
C MET A 1 35.21 17.00 -13.50
N LYS A 2 35.90 16.53 -14.57
CA LYS A 2 36.64 15.23 -14.56
C LYS A 2 37.59 15.04 -13.36
N THR A 3 38.31 16.08 -12.95
CA THR A 3 39.21 16.07 -11.77
C THR A 3 38.49 15.90 -10.44
N VAL A 4 37.27 16.43 -10.27
CA VAL A 4 36.49 16.29 -9.03
C VAL A 4 36.00 14.85 -8.90
N ALA A 5 35.40 14.29 -9.97
CA ALA A 5 34.94 12.91 -9.98
C ALA A 5 36.08 11.92 -9.69
N TYR A 6 37.26 12.12 -10.30
CA TYR A 6 38.44 11.31 -9.98
C TYR A 6 38.89 11.43 -8.53
N LEU A 7 38.75 12.60 -7.89
CA LEU A 7 39.08 12.78 -6.48
C LEU A 7 38.08 12.08 -5.57
N THR A 8 36.77 12.20 -5.83
CA THR A 8 35.74 11.51 -5.04
C THR A 8 35.93 9.99 -5.12
N THR A 9 36.05 9.43 -6.33
CA THR A 9 36.28 7.97 -6.50
C THR A 9 37.62 7.52 -5.88
N ALA A 10 38.66 8.35 -5.90
CA ALA A 10 39.92 8.03 -5.22
C ALA A 10 39.76 8.00 -3.70
N ILE A 11 39.04 8.96 -3.10
CA ILE A 11 38.79 9.02 -1.65
C ILE A 11 37.93 7.81 -1.20
N THR A 12 36.87 7.47 -1.94
CA THR A 12 36.04 6.29 -1.62
C THR A 12 36.81 4.98 -1.79
N LEU A 13 37.74 4.86 -2.75
CA LEU A 13 38.65 3.71 -2.81
C LEU A 13 39.65 3.68 -1.64
N PHE A 14 40.12 4.83 -1.17
CA PHE A 14 41.11 4.90 -0.09
C PHE A 14 40.54 4.53 1.28
N THR A 15 39.25 4.78 1.53
CA THR A 15 38.56 4.32 2.74
C THR A 15 38.22 2.83 2.70
N LEU A 16 38.04 2.24 1.50
CA LEU A 16 37.80 0.80 1.31
C LEU A 16 39.08 -0.07 1.40
N ILE A 17 40.26 0.51 1.19
CA ILE A 17 41.55 -0.21 1.23
C ILE A 17 42.31 0.20 2.50
N GLY A 18 41.95 -0.42 3.63
CA GLY A 18 42.53 -0.13 4.94
C GLY A 18 44.04 -0.36 5.00
N GLY A 19 44.84 0.73 5.07
CA GLY A 19 46.30 0.63 5.10
C GLY A 19 47.09 1.92 5.41
N VAL A 20 46.47 3.08 5.62
CA VAL A 20 47.14 4.35 5.96
C VAL A 20 46.34 5.11 7.05
N GLN A 21 47.01 5.93 7.85
CA GLN A 21 46.42 6.62 9.00
C GLN A 21 45.27 7.58 8.61
N PRO A 22 44.10 7.52 9.29
CA PRO A 22 42.91 8.31 8.91
C PRO A 22 43.11 9.84 9.05
N ALA A 23 43.96 10.28 9.99
CA ALA A 23 44.20 11.69 10.26
C ALA A 23 44.73 12.48 9.04
N VAL A 24 45.46 11.82 8.12
CA VAL A 24 46.01 12.47 6.92
C VAL A 24 44.93 12.72 5.86
N ALA A 25 43.97 11.79 5.72
CA ALA A 25 42.85 11.95 4.79
C ALA A 25 41.87 13.03 5.25
N GLN A 26 41.59 13.09 6.56
CA GLN A 26 40.71 14.10 7.16
C GLN A 26 41.26 15.52 6.97
N ASP A 27 42.53 15.75 7.32
CA ASP A 27 43.21 17.05 7.11
C ASP A 27 43.17 17.52 5.64
N THR A 28 43.21 16.61 4.67
CA THR A 28 43.00 16.98 3.25
C THR A 28 41.54 17.29 2.89
N SER A 29 40.56 16.63 3.51
CA SER A 29 39.14 16.91 3.29
C SER A 29 38.77 18.30 3.84
N ASP A 30 39.17 18.57 5.09
CA ASP A 30 38.88 19.81 5.80
C ASP A 30 39.42 21.02 5.04
N LYS A 31 40.62 20.90 4.44
CA LYS A 31 41.22 21.95 3.59
C LYS A 31 40.43 22.21 2.30
N ILE A 32 39.87 21.17 1.69
CA ILE A 32 39.04 21.31 0.48
C ILE A 32 37.68 21.94 0.84
N ILE A 33 37.05 21.49 1.95
CA ILE A 33 35.80 22.06 2.47
C ILE A 33 35.98 23.55 2.77
N ASN A 34 37.01 23.93 3.54
CA ASN A 34 37.30 25.32 3.86
C ASN A 34 37.64 26.14 2.60
N SER A 35 38.38 25.59 1.62
CA SER A 35 38.68 26.30 0.37
C SER A 35 37.42 26.59 -0.46
N PHE A 36 36.44 25.68 -0.50
CA PHE A 36 35.16 25.94 -1.16
C PHE A 36 34.29 26.93 -0.35
N TYR A 37 34.29 26.82 0.97
CA TYR A 37 33.59 27.74 1.88
C TYR A 37 34.10 29.18 1.74
N GLU A 38 35.42 29.40 1.80
CA GLU A 38 36.04 30.71 1.66
C GLU A 38 35.78 31.31 0.26
N HIS A 39 35.83 30.49 -0.79
CA HIS A 39 35.49 30.95 -2.14
C HIS A 39 34.01 31.32 -2.26
N GLY A 40 33.10 30.50 -1.72
CA GLY A 40 31.67 30.80 -1.67
C GLY A 40 31.35 32.08 -0.88
N GLN A 41 32.00 32.28 0.27
CA GLN A 41 31.92 33.50 1.08
C GLN A 41 32.44 34.73 0.34
N LYS A 42 33.45 34.57 -0.52
CA LYS A 42 33.92 35.65 -1.40
C LYS A 42 32.89 35.94 -2.51
N MET A 43 32.45 34.93 -3.24
CA MET A 43 31.44 35.08 -4.32
C MET A 43 30.14 35.71 -3.80
N LEU A 44 29.73 35.38 -2.58
CA LEU A 44 28.57 36.00 -1.91
C LEU A 44 28.77 37.51 -1.69
N LYS A 45 29.94 37.92 -1.21
CA LYS A 45 30.30 39.36 -1.00
C LYS A 45 30.49 40.12 -2.30
N ASP A 46 30.99 39.44 -3.34
CA ASP A 46 31.11 39.97 -4.71
C ASP A 46 29.75 40.03 -5.43
N GLY A 47 28.64 39.60 -4.80
CA GLY A 47 27.28 39.59 -5.36
C GLY A 47 27.02 38.49 -6.39
N ASN A 48 27.92 37.53 -6.54
CA ASN A 48 27.82 36.43 -7.49
C ASN A 48 27.18 35.18 -6.85
N TYR A 49 25.88 35.30 -6.57
CA TYR A 49 25.12 34.30 -5.81
C TYR A 49 25.11 32.89 -6.43
N GLN A 50 25.17 32.78 -7.76
CA GLN A 50 25.14 31.49 -8.46
C GLN A 50 26.40 30.65 -8.20
N GLU A 51 27.56 31.30 -8.24
CA GLU A 51 28.85 30.66 -7.93
C GLU A 51 28.95 30.38 -6.42
N ALA A 52 28.48 31.31 -5.57
CA ALA A 52 28.41 31.11 -4.12
C ALA A 52 27.59 29.87 -3.75
N ILE A 53 26.36 29.74 -4.26
CA ILE A 53 25.50 28.56 -4.12
C ILE A 53 26.24 27.30 -4.55
N ASN A 54 26.89 27.32 -5.70
CA ASN A 54 27.57 26.15 -6.26
C ASN A 54 28.80 25.71 -5.44
N ASP A 55 29.59 26.64 -4.89
CA ASP A 55 30.75 26.27 -4.06
C ASP A 55 30.36 25.88 -2.63
N PHE A 56 29.35 26.52 -2.01
CA PHE A 56 28.79 26.01 -0.75
C PHE A 56 28.17 24.61 -0.93
N SER A 57 27.55 24.33 -2.08
CA SER A 57 27.06 22.99 -2.42
C SER A 57 28.17 21.94 -2.52
N ARG A 58 29.36 22.31 -3.01
CA ARG A 58 30.53 21.41 -3.07
C ARG A 58 31.08 21.11 -1.70
N ALA A 59 31.21 22.12 -0.85
CA ALA A 59 31.60 21.94 0.54
C ALA A 59 30.59 21.05 1.29
N PHE A 60 29.28 21.28 1.09
CA PHE A 60 28.20 20.50 1.72
C PHE A 60 28.12 19.05 1.22
N LEU A 61 28.52 18.79 -0.03
CA LEU A 61 28.65 17.44 -0.58
C LEU A 61 29.86 16.65 -0.03
N LEU A 62 30.82 17.33 0.61
CA LEU A 62 31.99 16.73 1.25
C LEU A 62 31.74 16.52 2.75
N ASP A 63 31.15 17.50 3.45
CA ASP A 63 30.61 17.31 4.79
C ASP A 63 29.25 18.02 4.98
N PRO A 64 28.13 17.28 5.05
CA PRO A 64 26.81 17.81 5.37
C PRO A 64 26.65 18.35 6.80
N ARG A 65 27.62 18.13 7.70
CA ARG A 65 27.53 18.44 9.15
C ARG A 65 28.27 19.68 9.60
N GLU A 66 29.09 20.28 8.74
CA GLU A 66 29.84 21.51 9.07
C GLU A 66 28.88 22.70 9.24
N GLU A 67 28.68 23.12 10.50
CA GLU A 67 27.74 24.18 10.94
C GLU A 67 27.90 25.49 10.14
N LYS A 68 29.13 25.88 9.79
CA LYS A 68 29.38 27.10 9.00
C LYS A 68 28.72 27.06 7.62
N LEU A 69 28.53 25.88 7.03
CA LEU A 69 27.82 25.73 5.75
C LEU A 69 26.31 25.87 5.92
N HIS A 70 25.76 25.43 7.06
CA HIS A 70 24.36 25.61 7.39
C HIS A 70 24.06 27.11 7.47
N ASP A 71 24.88 27.86 8.22
CA ASP A 71 24.78 29.32 8.35
C ASP A 71 24.99 30.06 7.02
N ALA A 72 25.89 29.59 6.15
CA ALA A 72 26.09 30.19 4.83
C ALA A 72 24.87 29.99 3.90
N LEU A 73 24.26 28.80 3.90
CA LEU A 73 23.05 28.52 3.13
C LEU A 73 21.84 29.31 3.67
N LYS A 74 21.70 29.41 5.00
CA LYS A 74 20.70 30.27 5.68
C LYS A 74 20.93 31.76 5.44
N SER A 75 22.17 32.20 5.28
CA SER A 75 22.48 33.58 4.89
C SER A 75 22.05 33.85 3.45
N LEU A 76 22.32 32.91 2.53
CA LEU A 76 21.88 32.96 1.13
C LEU A 76 20.36 33.00 0.97
N SER A 77 19.58 32.31 1.81
CA SER A 77 18.11 32.34 1.74
C SER A 77 17.55 33.76 1.96
N ARG A 78 18.27 34.61 2.71
CA ARG A 78 17.82 35.94 3.15
C ARG A 78 18.10 37.04 2.12
N GLU A 79 19.17 36.88 1.34
CA GLU A 79 19.60 37.81 0.26
C GLU A 79 18.47 38.17 -0.73
N SER A 80 18.34 39.46 -1.06
CA SER A 80 17.24 39.99 -1.90
C SER A 80 17.36 39.62 -3.37
N ASN A 81 18.59 39.39 -3.85
CA ASN A 81 18.92 39.31 -5.27
C ASN A 81 18.97 37.86 -5.79
N VAL A 82 18.78 36.86 -4.93
CA VAL A 82 18.72 35.46 -5.31
C VAL A 82 17.44 35.18 -6.11
N PRO A 83 17.54 34.55 -7.31
CA PRO A 83 16.38 34.22 -8.14
C PRO A 83 15.29 33.47 -7.36
N ALA A 84 14.02 33.85 -7.54
CA ALA A 84 12.90 33.35 -6.74
C ALA A 84 12.81 31.81 -6.66
N ALA A 85 13.12 31.09 -7.74
CA ALA A 85 13.15 29.63 -7.75
C ALA A 85 14.26 29.05 -6.83
N GLN A 86 15.44 29.66 -6.83
CA GLN A 86 16.55 29.27 -5.95
C GLN A 86 16.28 29.69 -4.50
N LYS A 87 15.66 30.84 -4.27
CA LYS A 87 15.24 31.30 -2.94
C LYS A 87 14.21 30.35 -2.31
N MET A 88 13.27 29.81 -3.09
CA MET A 88 12.34 28.76 -2.63
C MET A 88 13.04 27.45 -2.24
N GLU A 89 13.98 26.95 -3.06
CA GLU A 89 14.77 25.76 -2.70
C GLU A 89 15.67 26.01 -1.48
N LEU A 90 16.23 27.21 -1.32
CA LEU A 90 17.02 27.59 -0.15
C LEU A 90 16.18 27.65 1.14
N ILE A 91 14.92 28.06 1.07
CA ILE A 91 13.99 28.01 2.23
C ILE A 91 13.69 26.55 2.60
N LEU A 92 13.41 25.69 1.63
CA LEU A 92 13.21 24.25 1.87
C LEU A 92 14.48 23.57 2.42
N ILE A 93 15.66 24.07 2.06
CA ILE A 93 16.95 23.65 2.63
C ILE A 93 17.09 24.16 4.07
N GLU A 94 16.73 25.41 4.38
CA GLU A 94 16.74 25.98 5.74
C GLU A 94 15.84 25.18 6.69
N ASP A 95 14.61 24.84 6.27
CA ASP A 95 13.69 23.94 7.01
C ASP A 95 14.32 22.55 7.27
N LEU A 96 14.95 21.97 6.24
CA LEU A 96 15.58 20.65 6.34
C LEU A 96 16.84 20.65 7.20
N LEU A 97 17.64 21.73 7.20
CA LEU A 97 18.81 21.89 8.08
C LEU A 97 18.36 21.98 9.55
N ASP A 98 17.32 22.76 9.83
CA ASP A 98 16.74 22.88 11.18
C ASP A 98 16.13 21.57 11.70
N TYR A 99 15.57 20.73 10.82
CA TYR A 99 15.14 19.38 11.18
C TYR A 99 16.32 18.42 11.38
N THR A 100 17.36 18.53 10.55
CA THR A 100 18.60 17.73 10.67
C THR A 100 19.27 17.95 12.02
N ALA A 101 19.43 19.21 12.44
CA ALA A 101 20.02 19.55 13.73
C ALA A 101 19.21 18.98 14.93
N LYS A 102 17.87 19.07 14.88
CA LYS A 102 16.99 18.49 15.91
C LYS A 102 17.07 16.96 15.98
N LEU A 103 17.25 16.29 14.84
CA LEU A 103 17.49 14.85 14.81
C LEU A 103 18.89 14.47 15.29
N GLN A 104 19.92 15.29 15.03
CA GLN A 104 21.27 15.11 15.58
C GLN A 104 21.25 15.22 17.11
N GLU A 105 20.67 16.29 17.67
CA GLU A 105 20.51 16.48 19.13
C GLU A 105 19.74 15.30 19.77
N LYS A 106 18.63 14.85 19.15
CA LYS A 106 17.88 13.68 19.64
C LYS A 106 18.70 12.39 19.55
N SER A 107 19.51 12.22 18.51
CA SER A 107 20.39 11.06 18.31
C SER A 107 21.48 10.99 19.37
N GLU A 108 22.18 12.11 19.61
CA GLU A 108 23.21 12.24 20.65
C GLU A 108 22.66 12.02 22.06
N TYR A 109 21.49 12.58 22.37
CA TYR A 109 20.81 12.39 23.66
C TYR A 109 20.51 10.91 23.95
N PHE A 110 19.96 10.17 22.97
CA PHE A 110 19.69 8.74 23.17
C PHE A 110 20.96 7.89 23.15
N LEU A 111 21.96 8.23 22.32
CA LEU A 111 23.27 7.60 22.32
C LEU A 111 23.98 7.74 23.68
N TYR A 112 23.98 8.95 24.26
CA TYR A 112 24.51 9.22 25.60
C TYR A 112 23.79 8.38 26.66
N LYS A 113 22.45 8.44 26.71
CA LYS A 113 21.66 7.68 27.68
C LYS A 113 21.86 6.17 27.59
N ARG A 114 21.93 5.63 26.36
CA ARG A 114 22.25 4.24 26.09
C ARG A 114 23.64 3.87 26.61
N ASN A 115 24.64 4.71 26.35
CA ASN A 115 26.03 4.45 26.78
C ASN A 115 26.17 4.49 28.31
N VAL A 116 25.61 5.50 28.98
CA VAL A 116 25.63 5.61 30.46
C VAL A 116 24.97 4.40 31.12
N LEU A 117 23.76 4.03 30.67
CA LEU A 117 23.03 2.90 31.23
C LEU A 117 23.70 1.54 30.92
N GLY A 118 24.29 1.39 29.74
CA GLY A 118 25.09 0.22 29.38
C GLY A 118 26.35 0.08 30.24
N GLU A 119 27.07 1.18 30.47
CA GLU A 119 28.21 1.20 31.39
C GLU A 119 27.80 0.85 32.83
N GLU A 120 26.67 1.37 33.32
CA GLU A 120 26.16 1.04 34.66
C GLU A 120 25.80 -0.44 34.79
N LEU A 121 25.15 -1.04 33.78
CA LEU A 121 24.85 -2.47 33.76
C LEU A 121 26.13 -3.33 33.70
N ILE A 122 27.12 -2.95 32.89
CA ILE A 122 28.43 -3.63 32.85
C ILE A 122 29.13 -3.53 34.23
N LYS A 123 29.09 -2.37 34.89
CA LYS A 123 29.60 -2.19 36.28
C LYS A 123 28.82 -2.99 37.33
N LYS A 124 27.62 -3.49 37.02
CA LYS A 124 26.84 -4.43 37.85
C LYS A 124 27.08 -5.91 37.51
N GLY A 125 27.93 -6.23 36.53
CA GLY A 125 28.30 -7.60 36.17
C GLY A 125 27.54 -8.20 34.99
N PHE A 126 26.84 -7.40 34.18
CA PHE A 126 26.33 -7.86 32.88
C PHE A 126 27.48 -7.92 31.86
N GLU A 127 27.51 -8.97 31.04
CA GLU A 127 28.56 -9.17 30.03
C GLU A 127 28.44 -8.13 28.91
N ALA A 128 29.57 -7.50 28.55
CA ALA A 128 29.58 -6.46 27.52
C ALA A 128 29.21 -6.98 26.12
N GLU A 129 29.52 -8.25 25.82
CA GLU A 129 29.25 -8.90 24.54
C GLU A 129 27.74 -9.01 24.25
N TYR A 130 26.93 -9.32 25.27
CA TYR A 130 25.46 -9.38 25.19
C TYR A 130 24.84 -8.06 24.71
N PHE A 131 25.50 -6.93 24.97
CA PHE A 131 25.10 -5.64 24.42
C PHE A 131 25.75 -5.36 23.06
N GLN A 132 27.04 -5.62 22.90
CA GLN A 132 27.79 -5.19 21.70
C GLN A 132 27.30 -5.83 20.39
N GLU A 133 26.89 -7.10 20.37
CA GLU A 133 26.50 -7.78 19.13
C GLU A 133 25.23 -7.18 18.50
N GLU A 134 24.18 -6.93 19.30
CA GLU A 134 22.94 -6.27 18.84
C GLU A 134 23.19 -4.81 18.42
N MET A 135 24.17 -4.14 19.02
CA MET A 135 24.50 -2.75 18.71
C MET A 135 25.25 -2.62 17.38
N ALA A 136 26.09 -3.61 17.03
CA ALA A 136 26.89 -3.61 15.81
C ALA A 136 26.04 -3.89 14.56
N GLN A 137 25.27 -4.99 14.55
CA GLN A 137 24.48 -5.42 13.38
C GLN A 137 23.52 -4.32 12.88
N ILE A 138 22.95 -3.57 13.81
CA ILE A 138 21.92 -2.54 13.58
C ILE A 138 22.50 -1.24 12.99
N GLY A 139 23.75 -0.90 13.33
CA GLY A 139 24.44 0.26 12.75
C GLY A 139 24.92 0.02 11.31
N GLU A 140 25.38 -1.21 11.03
CA GLU A 140 25.88 -1.61 9.71
C GLU A 140 24.79 -1.49 8.62
N GLU A 141 23.54 -1.83 8.93
CA GLU A 141 22.39 -1.72 8.01
C GLU A 141 22.09 -0.25 7.62
N VAL A 142 22.12 0.67 8.60
CA VAL A 142 21.86 2.11 8.35
C VAL A 142 22.96 2.71 7.51
N ARG A 143 24.21 2.38 7.82
CA ARG A 143 25.38 2.86 7.10
C ARG A 143 25.37 2.37 5.65
N THR A 144 25.27 1.06 5.43
CA THR A 144 25.30 0.48 4.09
C THR A 144 24.14 0.95 3.21
N GLN A 145 22.92 1.14 3.77
CA GLN A 145 21.83 1.77 3.03
C GLN A 145 22.17 3.22 2.65
N PHE A 146 22.60 4.04 3.61
CA PHE A 146 22.87 5.46 3.41
C PHE A 146 23.97 5.69 2.38
N ASP A 147 25.12 5.03 2.53
CA ASP A 147 26.26 5.19 1.62
C ASP A 147 25.82 4.90 0.17
N SER A 148 25.06 3.81 -0.04
CA SER A 148 24.53 3.45 -1.36
C SER A 148 23.50 4.43 -1.93
N GLU A 149 22.73 5.14 -1.10
CA GLU A 149 21.79 6.19 -1.56
C GLU A 149 22.50 7.54 -1.76
N SER A 150 23.56 7.81 -1.01
CA SER A 150 24.38 9.02 -1.07
C SER A 150 25.21 9.08 -2.35
N GLU A 151 25.88 7.99 -2.74
CA GLU A 151 26.62 7.90 -4.02
C GLU A 151 25.73 8.25 -5.23
N LYS A 152 24.48 7.77 -5.23
CA LYS A 152 23.49 8.05 -6.28
C LYS A 152 23.07 9.54 -6.33
N ILE A 153 23.16 10.26 -5.21
CA ILE A 153 22.92 11.70 -5.13
C ILE A 153 24.17 12.48 -5.59
N GLN A 154 25.37 12.06 -5.20
CA GLN A 154 26.62 12.64 -5.70
C GLN A 154 26.77 12.46 -7.23
N GLU A 155 26.34 11.32 -7.78
CA GLU A 155 26.26 11.09 -9.23
C GLU A 155 25.37 12.12 -9.95
N ARG A 156 24.28 12.58 -9.33
CA ARG A 156 23.38 13.59 -9.92
C ARG A 156 24.06 14.94 -10.06
N TYR A 157 24.84 15.35 -9.05
CA TYR A 157 25.70 16.53 -9.13
C TYR A 157 26.77 16.38 -10.23
N ALA A 158 27.41 15.22 -10.33
CA ALA A 158 28.39 14.93 -11.37
C ALA A 158 27.80 14.94 -12.80
N LYS A 159 26.50 14.68 -12.94
CA LYS A 159 25.72 14.76 -14.20
C LYS A 159 25.22 16.18 -14.51
N GLY A 160 25.50 17.16 -13.65
CA GLY A 160 25.13 18.57 -13.87
C GLY A 160 23.72 18.94 -13.43
N GLU A 161 23.13 18.20 -12.47
CA GLU A 161 21.88 18.64 -11.84
C GLU A 161 22.09 19.89 -10.96
N ASP A 162 21.02 20.68 -10.80
CA ASP A 162 20.95 21.87 -9.96
C ASP A 162 21.53 21.62 -8.54
N PRO A 163 22.58 22.34 -8.13
CA PRO A 163 23.26 22.12 -6.85
C PRO A 163 22.31 22.12 -5.64
N LEU A 164 21.31 23.01 -5.61
CA LEU A 164 20.35 23.09 -4.51
C LEU A 164 19.48 21.83 -4.42
N LYS A 165 19.08 21.25 -5.56
CA LYS A 165 18.27 20.03 -5.59
C LYS A 165 19.06 18.80 -5.16
N VAL A 166 20.38 18.83 -5.34
CA VAL A 166 21.29 17.83 -4.78
C VAL A 166 21.40 17.99 -3.26
N ILE A 167 21.62 19.21 -2.73
CA ILE A 167 21.61 19.47 -1.26
C ILE A 167 20.27 18.99 -0.65
N HIS A 168 19.15 19.41 -1.22
CA HIS A 168 17.80 19.06 -0.78
C HIS A 168 17.60 17.52 -0.74
N ALA A 169 18.06 16.81 -1.78
CA ALA A 169 18.02 15.34 -1.79
C ALA A 169 18.94 14.71 -0.72
N LEU A 170 20.14 15.25 -0.54
CA LEU A 170 21.12 14.77 0.44
C LEU A 170 20.64 14.99 1.88
N LEU A 171 20.05 16.16 2.17
CA LEU A 171 19.41 16.46 3.45
C LEU A 171 18.22 15.56 3.74
N LYS A 172 17.36 15.27 2.75
CA LYS A 172 16.28 14.30 2.94
C LYS A 172 16.80 12.90 3.25
N LEU A 173 17.95 12.52 2.69
CA LEU A 173 18.62 11.26 3.00
C LEU A 173 19.27 11.28 4.39
N GLU A 174 19.95 12.36 4.80
CA GLU A 174 20.56 12.48 6.13
C GLU A 174 19.50 12.52 7.24
N ASN A 175 18.38 13.23 7.04
CA ASN A 175 17.24 13.18 7.96
C ASN A 175 16.66 11.75 8.09
N LYS A 176 16.53 11.01 6.97
CA LYS A 176 16.12 9.60 6.97
C LYS A 176 17.14 8.69 7.70
N ARG A 177 18.45 8.98 7.60
CA ARG A 177 19.52 8.27 8.32
C ARG A 177 19.46 8.55 9.83
N LEU A 178 19.41 9.83 10.21
CA LEU A 178 19.34 10.27 11.60
C LEU A 178 18.06 9.80 12.30
N GLN A 179 16.91 9.82 11.62
CA GLN A 179 15.67 9.28 12.20
C GLN A 179 15.80 7.77 12.46
N LYS A 180 16.46 7.00 11.58
CA LYS A 180 16.77 5.59 11.86
C LYS A 180 17.71 5.44 13.07
N GLU A 181 18.77 6.25 13.18
CA GLU A 181 19.68 6.22 14.35
C GLU A 181 18.95 6.56 15.65
N VAL A 182 18.13 7.61 15.66
CA VAL A 182 17.25 8.00 16.77
C VAL A 182 16.37 6.81 17.18
N ASP A 183 15.64 6.21 16.24
CA ASP A 183 14.77 5.08 16.50
C ASP A 183 15.53 3.85 17.05
N GLN A 184 16.79 3.67 16.64
CA GLN A 184 17.66 2.59 17.09
C GLN A 184 18.22 2.84 18.49
N TYR A 185 18.79 4.02 18.76
CA TYR A 185 19.30 4.38 20.09
C TYR A 185 18.16 4.47 21.12
N GLU A 186 16.97 4.91 20.72
CA GLU A 186 15.76 4.92 21.56
C GLU A 186 15.29 3.50 21.88
N ARG A 187 15.27 2.56 20.92
CA ARG A 187 15.00 1.13 21.19
C ARG A 187 16.07 0.49 22.08
N GLN A 188 17.35 0.72 21.79
CA GLN A 188 18.47 0.18 22.55
C GLN A 188 18.45 0.68 24.00
N TYR A 189 18.25 1.97 24.23
CA TYR A 189 18.08 2.55 25.56
C TYR A 189 16.87 1.96 26.30
N ASN A 190 15.72 1.81 25.64
CA ASN A 190 14.54 1.22 26.27
C ASN A 190 14.75 -0.27 26.64
N ARG A 191 15.43 -1.07 25.81
CA ARG A 191 15.81 -2.46 26.16
C ARG A 191 16.75 -2.51 27.36
N LEU A 192 17.76 -1.65 27.43
CA LEU A 192 18.65 -1.54 28.60
C LEU A 192 17.86 -1.11 29.87
N ARG A 193 16.89 -0.22 29.72
CA ARG A 193 16.01 0.25 30.80
C ARG A 193 15.08 -0.85 31.32
N GLU A 194 14.56 -1.71 30.44
CA GLU A 194 13.80 -2.92 30.82
C GLU A 194 14.67 -3.93 31.56
N VAL A 195 15.89 -4.22 31.07
CA VAL A 195 16.86 -5.09 31.76
C VAL A 195 17.18 -4.57 33.16
N ASN A 196 17.45 -3.27 33.31
CA ASN A 196 17.61 -2.65 34.62
C ASN A 196 16.37 -2.81 35.51
N ALA A 197 15.17 -2.52 34.98
CA ALA A 197 13.92 -2.59 35.74
C ALA A 197 13.59 -4.00 36.24
N GLN A 198 13.90 -5.04 35.45
CA GLN A 198 13.71 -6.45 35.83
C GLN A 198 14.62 -6.88 37.00
N HIS A 199 15.81 -6.29 37.12
CA HIS A 199 16.80 -6.66 38.14
C HIS A 199 16.89 -5.64 39.30
N GLY A 200 16.24 -4.48 39.20
CA GLY A 200 16.09 -3.49 40.26
C GLY A 200 17.37 -2.74 40.66
N TYR A 201 18.39 -2.69 39.80
CA TYR A 201 19.75 -2.27 40.22
C TYR A 201 20.06 -0.77 40.19
N ILE A 202 19.27 0.06 39.49
CA ILE A 202 19.55 1.49 39.31
C ILE A 202 18.32 2.34 39.65
N GLN A 203 18.45 3.12 40.74
CA GLN A 203 17.63 4.30 41.08
C GLN A 203 18.49 5.59 41.04
N GLY A 204 19.49 5.64 40.15
CA GLY A 204 20.37 6.80 39.99
C GLY A 204 19.71 7.94 39.22
N GLU A 205 19.96 9.18 39.65
CA GLU A 205 19.38 10.41 39.04
C GLU A 205 19.72 10.56 37.55
N LEU A 206 20.90 10.09 37.14
CA LEU A 206 21.37 10.05 35.74
C LEU A 206 20.42 9.32 34.77
N ALA A 207 19.66 8.31 35.25
CA ALA A 207 18.69 7.59 34.41
C ALA A 207 17.49 8.46 33.98
N TYR A 208 17.26 9.60 34.64
CA TYR A 208 16.05 10.41 34.51
C TYR A 208 16.25 11.78 33.84
N MET A 209 17.49 12.19 33.52
CA MET A 209 17.80 13.46 32.83
C MET A 209 16.87 13.73 31.64
N SER A 210 16.26 14.91 31.58
CA SER A 210 15.51 15.39 30.42
C SER A 210 16.44 15.83 29.27
N GLN A 211 15.89 16.05 28.07
CA GLN A 211 16.64 16.65 26.96
C GLN A 211 17.17 18.05 27.30
N GLY A 212 16.41 18.83 28.07
CA GLY A 212 16.82 20.18 28.50
C GLY A 212 18.02 20.18 29.45
N GLU A 213 18.16 19.16 30.30
CA GLU A 213 19.32 18.99 31.18
C GLU A 213 20.55 18.49 30.42
N PHE A 214 20.36 17.58 29.45
CA PHE A 214 21.42 17.14 28.54
C PHE A 214 22.02 18.33 27.74
N ALA A 215 21.18 19.17 27.13
CA ALA A 215 21.61 20.34 26.38
C ALA A 215 22.31 21.42 27.22
N GLN A 216 22.10 21.45 28.54
CA GLN A 216 22.87 22.29 29.47
C GLN A 216 24.21 21.63 29.85
N GLN A 217 24.21 20.32 30.07
CA GLN A 217 25.42 19.58 30.47
C GLN A 217 26.45 19.47 29.33
N GLN A 218 26.01 19.30 28.09
CA GLN A 218 26.88 19.32 26.90
C GLN A 218 27.64 20.67 26.81
N LYS A 219 26.92 21.78 26.90
CA LYS A 219 27.48 23.15 26.92
C LYS A 219 28.43 23.42 28.10
N PHE A 220 28.30 22.69 29.21
CA PHE A 220 29.24 22.78 30.34
C PHE A 220 30.56 22.08 30.03
N TYR A 221 30.54 20.92 29.37
CA TYR A 221 31.77 20.21 28.97
C TYR A 221 32.59 20.99 27.94
N ASP A 222 31.95 21.57 26.92
CA ASP A 222 32.64 22.36 25.88
C ASP A 222 33.40 23.58 26.46
N GLN A 223 32.87 24.18 27.53
CA GLN A 223 33.44 25.37 28.17
C GLN A 223 34.67 25.07 29.06
N GLN A 224 34.85 23.83 29.53
CA GLN A 224 35.97 23.44 30.40
C GLN A 224 37.30 23.33 29.63
N GLY A 225 37.28 23.29 28.29
CA GLY A 225 38.43 22.92 27.46
C GLY A 225 39.61 23.90 27.38
N ARG A 226 39.55 25.12 27.96
CA ARG A 226 40.65 26.13 27.84
C ARG A 226 40.77 27.09 29.04
N ARG A 227 41.80 26.89 29.89
CA ARG A 227 42.66 27.95 30.52
C ARG A 227 43.72 27.37 31.47
N VAL A 228 44.91 27.96 31.47
CA VAL A 228 45.97 27.79 32.50
C VAL A 228 46.61 29.16 32.77
N PRO A 229 46.73 29.64 34.04
CA PRO A 229 47.36 30.92 34.38
C PRO A 229 48.74 30.78 35.07
N THR A 230 49.54 31.86 35.05
CA THR A 230 50.90 31.96 35.65
C THR A 230 51.06 33.32 36.40
N PRO A 231 51.80 33.44 37.53
CA PRO A 231 51.85 34.66 38.36
C PRO A 231 53.18 35.48 38.33
N GLU A 232 53.15 36.73 38.81
CA GLU A 232 54.29 37.71 38.89
C GLU A 232 54.39 38.48 40.25
N VAL A 233 55.38 39.38 40.45
CA VAL A 233 55.85 39.95 41.75
C VAL A 233 56.28 41.46 41.69
N PRO A 234 56.11 42.33 42.75
CA PRO A 234 56.43 43.80 42.76
C PRO A 234 57.44 44.37 43.84
N THR A 235 57.86 45.68 43.79
CA THR A 235 58.82 46.37 44.76
C THR A 235 58.80 47.96 44.71
N ILE A 236 59.12 48.76 45.79
CA ILE A 236 59.01 50.29 45.93
C ILE A 236 59.97 50.99 47.02
N GLN A 237 60.35 52.32 46.95
CA GLN A 237 61.10 53.28 47.92
C GLN A 237 60.73 54.83 47.71
N PRO A 238 61.28 56.01 48.23
CA PRO A 238 62.54 56.46 48.98
C PRO A 238 62.49 57.62 50.11
N GLU A 239 63.06 58.88 49.96
CA GLU A 239 63.77 59.81 50.96
C GLU A 239 63.52 61.40 50.81
N THR A 240 64.04 62.53 51.45
CA THR A 240 65.09 63.02 52.47
C THR A 240 64.94 64.56 52.95
N THR A 241 65.85 65.20 53.78
CA THR A 241 65.89 66.64 54.38
C THR A 241 67.36 67.24 54.58
N PRO A 242 67.85 68.28 55.41
CA PRO A 242 67.38 69.44 56.31
C PRO A 242 68.29 70.79 56.43
N GLU A 243 68.17 71.65 57.52
CA GLU A 243 69.20 72.53 58.28
C GLU A 243 69.41 74.13 58.22
N THR A 244 70.27 74.77 59.12
CA THR A 244 70.23 76.24 59.65
C THR A 244 71.57 76.97 60.19
N VAL A 245 71.50 78.14 60.95
CA VAL A 245 72.49 78.84 61.94
C VAL A 245 73.54 79.96 61.45
N SER A 246 74.18 80.97 62.17
CA SER A 246 74.05 81.90 63.39
C SER A 246 75.20 83.03 63.55
N GLY A 247 75.31 83.93 64.60
CA GLY A 247 76.39 84.99 64.84
C GLY A 247 76.54 85.77 66.24
N GLU A 248 77.60 86.61 66.55
CA GLU A 248 77.86 87.33 67.89
C GLU A 248 78.86 88.61 67.99
N MET A 249 79.35 89.11 69.19
CA MET A 249 79.69 90.58 69.50
C MET A 249 80.83 91.04 70.55
N THR A 250 81.35 92.32 70.45
CA THR A 250 81.88 93.42 71.40
C THR A 250 83.04 93.37 72.48
N LYS A 251 83.76 94.54 72.70
CA LYS A 251 83.95 95.30 74.02
C LYS A 251 84.77 96.66 74.02
N MET A 252 84.65 97.44 75.13
CA MET A 252 85.53 98.48 75.78
C MET A 252 85.25 100.02 75.66
N LEU A 253 85.69 100.80 76.68
CA LEU A 253 85.20 102.14 77.12
C LEU A 253 86.27 102.93 77.95
N ASP A 254 86.03 104.23 78.28
CA ASP A 254 86.14 104.85 79.64
C ASP A 254 86.64 106.33 79.76
N ASP A 255 87.91 106.64 79.50
CA ASP A 255 88.71 107.58 80.33
C ASP A 255 88.56 109.13 80.09
N ALA A 256 87.34 109.66 79.87
CA ALA A 256 87.11 111.09 79.50
C ALA A 256 86.34 111.96 80.53
N THR A 257 85.88 111.39 81.65
CA THR A 257 84.72 111.89 82.42
C THR A 257 84.92 113.24 83.14
N ALA A 258 86.10 113.51 83.71
CA ALA A 258 86.30 114.55 84.74
C ALA A 258 86.24 116.03 84.27
N LYS A 259 85.68 116.31 83.09
CA LYS A 259 85.53 117.68 82.54
C LYS A 259 84.08 118.04 82.16
N VAL A 260 83.14 117.12 82.33
CA VAL A 260 81.72 117.34 81.98
C VAL A 260 80.95 117.98 83.14
N ASP A 261 81.37 117.75 84.38
CA ASP A 261 80.69 118.11 85.63
C ASP A 261 80.34 119.60 85.79
N SER A 262 81.09 120.52 85.17
CA SER A 262 80.77 121.96 85.19
C SER A 262 79.95 122.45 83.99
N MET A 263 79.65 121.57 83.03
CA MET A 263 78.64 121.80 81.98
C MET A 263 77.29 121.19 82.36
N TYR A 264 77.29 120.11 83.15
CA TYR A 264 76.07 119.39 83.53
C TYR A 264 74.96 120.29 84.08
N THR A 265 75.22 121.27 84.96
CA THR A 265 74.15 122.07 85.57
C THR A 265 73.48 123.11 84.66
N VAL A 266 74.10 123.47 83.51
CA VAL A 266 73.48 124.31 82.47
C VAL A 266 72.94 123.45 81.32
N LEU A 267 73.40 122.20 81.24
CA LEU A 267 72.75 121.16 80.44
C LEU A 267 71.44 120.72 81.10
N GLU A 268 71.40 120.31 82.38
CA GLU A 268 70.20 119.84 83.10
C GLU A 268 68.94 120.72 82.89
N ASP A 269 69.05 122.04 83.01
CA ASP A 269 67.92 122.98 82.82
C ASP A 269 67.45 123.08 81.35
N ARG A 270 68.30 122.70 80.39
CA ARG A 270 67.99 122.60 78.96
C ARG A 270 67.63 121.18 78.53
N ASP A 271 68.24 120.17 79.12
CA ASP A 271 67.98 118.75 78.91
C ASP A 271 66.59 118.44 79.44
N ALA A 272 66.19 118.91 80.63
CA ALA A 272 64.80 118.81 81.10
C ALA A 272 63.79 119.48 80.15
N LYS A 273 64.19 120.52 79.41
CA LYS A 273 63.36 121.19 78.39
C LYS A 273 63.35 120.43 77.06
N ILE A 274 64.47 119.83 76.69
CA ILE A 274 64.65 119.00 75.50
C ILE A 274 63.95 117.66 75.68
N ASP A 275 64.00 117.06 76.87
CA ASP A 275 63.31 115.83 77.26
C ASP A 275 61.79 116.03 77.20
N GLN A 276 61.28 117.14 77.74
CA GLN A 276 59.85 117.46 77.67
C GLN A 276 59.38 117.64 76.21
N LEU A 277 60.15 118.35 75.38
CA LEU A 277 59.85 118.50 73.95
C LEU A 277 60.11 117.21 73.15
N SER A 278 61.03 116.35 73.59
CA SER A 278 61.30 115.05 72.98
C SER A 278 60.23 114.04 73.35
N GLN A 279 59.62 114.14 74.54
CA GLN A 279 58.41 113.41 74.89
C GLN A 279 57.23 113.85 74.01
N GLU A 280 56.94 115.15 73.88
CA GLU A 280 55.89 115.64 72.96
C GLU A 280 56.17 115.20 71.50
N VAL A 281 57.42 115.26 71.03
CA VAL A 281 57.79 114.83 69.66
C VAL A 281 57.72 113.30 69.51
N VAL A 282 58.09 112.51 70.52
CA VAL A 282 57.95 111.04 70.48
C VAL A 282 56.49 110.63 70.54
N GLU A 283 55.67 111.26 71.39
CA GLU A 283 54.24 111.00 71.54
C GLU A 283 53.48 111.37 70.26
N LEU A 284 53.71 112.57 69.70
CA LEU A 284 53.15 112.95 68.39
C LEU A 284 53.70 112.10 67.22
N SER A 285 54.94 111.60 67.30
CA SER A 285 55.48 110.67 66.29
C SER A 285 54.85 109.28 66.41
N LEU A 286 54.53 108.85 67.64
CA LEU A 286 53.84 107.60 67.93
C LEU A 286 52.40 107.68 67.39
N GLU A 287 51.66 108.73 67.73
CA GLU A 287 50.32 109.00 67.14
C GLU A 287 50.37 109.05 65.60
N LEU A 288 51.41 109.64 64.99
CA LEU A 288 51.58 109.66 63.53
C LEU A 288 51.95 108.30 62.92
N THR A 289 52.59 107.39 63.68
CA THR A 289 52.81 106.01 63.24
C THR A 289 51.56 105.17 63.42
N GLU A 290 50.87 105.26 64.56
CA GLU A 290 49.59 104.57 64.80
C GLU A 290 48.50 105.01 63.82
N ALA A 291 48.41 106.31 63.49
CA ALA A 291 47.51 106.82 62.46
C ALA A 291 47.86 106.28 61.06
N ARG A 292 49.15 106.15 60.72
CA ARG A 292 49.61 105.58 59.44
C ARG A 292 49.42 104.08 59.35
N GLU A 293 49.61 103.34 60.44
CA GLU A 293 49.28 101.91 60.50
C GLU A 293 47.76 101.70 60.45
N GLY A 294 46.98 102.63 61.02
CA GLY A 294 45.53 102.72 60.84
C GLY A 294 45.10 102.94 59.38
N GLU A 295 45.66 103.94 58.68
CA GLU A 295 45.42 104.15 57.24
C GLU A 295 45.84 102.94 56.40
N LYS A 296 46.99 102.33 56.73
CA LYS A 296 47.49 101.14 56.03
C LYS A 296 46.58 99.93 56.23
N GLY A 297 46.13 99.67 57.45
CA GLY A 297 45.16 98.62 57.76
C GLY A 297 43.81 98.84 57.08
N GLN A 298 43.33 100.09 57.02
CA GLN A 298 42.13 100.44 56.24
C GLN A 298 42.33 100.23 54.73
N THR A 299 43.53 100.51 54.20
CA THR A 299 43.85 100.27 52.79
C THR A 299 43.88 98.77 52.47
N GLU A 300 44.51 97.96 53.33
CA GLU A 300 44.58 96.51 53.20
C GLU A 300 43.17 95.86 53.31
N GLU A 301 42.31 96.33 54.22
CA GLU A 301 40.91 95.88 54.30
C GLU A 301 40.07 96.34 53.08
N ILE A 302 40.33 97.52 52.51
CA ILE A 302 39.69 97.98 51.26
C ILE A 302 40.06 97.10 50.06
N ASP A 303 41.34 96.78 49.87
CA ASP A 303 41.76 95.92 48.75
C ASP A 303 41.37 94.45 48.95
N ARG A 304 41.26 93.99 50.20
CA ARG A 304 40.60 92.72 50.55
C ARG A 304 39.12 92.73 50.16
N LEU A 305 38.34 93.74 50.60
CA LEU A 305 36.91 93.85 50.28
C LEU A 305 36.66 93.98 48.77
N ARG A 306 37.55 94.64 48.03
CA ARG A 306 37.54 94.66 46.55
C ARG A 306 37.77 93.27 45.95
N SER A 307 38.70 92.50 46.52
CA SER A 307 38.97 91.13 46.09
C SER A 307 37.77 90.20 46.35
N GLU A 308 37.15 90.31 47.53
CA GLU A 308 35.92 89.58 47.88
C GLU A 308 34.74 89.99 46.97
N LEU A 309 34.63 91.27 46.60
CA LEU A 309 33.61 91.77 45.66
C LEU A 309 33.79 91.21 44.24
N VAL A 310 35.02 91.23 43.70
CA VAL A 310 35.32 90.65 42.37
C VAL A 310 35.05 89.14 42.36
N GLU A 311 35.37 88.44 43.45
CA GLU A 311 35.03 87.02 43.59
C GLU A 311 33.50 86.81 43.63
N PHE A 312 32.75 87.65 44.34
CA PHE A 312 31.29 87.63 44.39
C PHE A 312 30.63 87.90 43.03
N GLU A 313 31.12 88.88 42.27
CA GLU A 313 30.67 89.15 40.90
C GLU A 313 30.92 87.93 39.99
N SER A 314 32.10 87.30 40.09
CA SER A 314 32.41 86.08 39.32
C SER A 314 31.46 84.92 39.66
N LYS A 315 31.11 84.75 40.94
CA LYS A 315 30.15 83.75 41.44
C LYS A 315 28.72 84.04 40.94
N ASN A 316 28.31 85.30 40.91
CA ASN A 316 27.01 85.71 40.37
C ASN A 316 26.91 85.41 38.85
N LEU A 317 27.97 85.73 38.10
CA LEU A 317 28.06 85.45 36.67
C LEU A 317 28.05 83.93 36.36
N LEU A 318 28.65 83.11 37.24
CA LEU A 318 28.55 81.65 37.19
C LEU A 318 27.10 81.17 37.45
N THR A 319 26.43 81.72 38.46
CA THR A 319 25.03 81.38 38.81
C THR A 319 24.08 81.66 37.65
N GLN A 320 24.15 82.85 37.03
CA GLN A 320 23.32 83.18 35.85
C GLN A 320 23.56 82.22 34.67
N ARG A 321 24.81 81.77 34.48
CA ARG A 321 25.18 80.78 33.47
C ARG A 321 24.61 79.40 33.80
N LEU A 322 24.60 79.01 35.07
CA LEU A 322 23.98 77.77 35.56
C LEU A 322 22.46 77.81 35.40
N GLU A 323 21.78 78.92 35.73
CA GLU A 323 20.33 79.08 35.52
C GLU A 323 19.94 78.95 34.03
N LYS A 324 20.71 79.59 33.13
CA LYS A 324 20.51 79.49 31.68
C LYS A 324 20.68 78.05 31.18
N ASN A 325 21.68 77.34 31.69
CA ASN A 325 21.88 75.92 31.41
C ASN A 325 20.74 75.07 31.97
N PHE A 326 20.28 75.33 33.20
CA PHE A 326 19.21 74.59 33.86
C PHE A 326 17.86 74.76 33.14
N LYS A 327 17.54 75.98 32.66
CA LYS A 327 16.39 76.24 31.79
C LYS A 327 16.48 75.45 30.49
N THR A 328 17.65 75.49 29.84
CA THR A 328 17.91 74.76 28.58
C THR A 328 17.79 73.24 28.77
N LEU A 329 18.22 72.70 29.91
CA LEU A 329 18.05 71.28 30.28
C LEU A 329 16.58 70.94 30.58
N LYS A 330 15.85 71.81 31.28
CA LYS A 330 14.42 71.62 31.60
C LYS A 330 13.53 71.62 30.34
N ASP A 331 13.86 72.45 29.35
CA ASP A 331 13.14 72.47 28.08
C ASP A 331 13.50 71.26 27.20
N LYS A 332 14.77 70.80 27.22
CA LYS A 332 15.17 69.52 26.62
C LYS A 332 14.50 68.31 27.29
N LEU A 333 14.30 68.33 28.61
CA LEU A 333 13.64 67.26 29.36
C LEU A 333 12.19 67.09 28.88
N LYS A 334 11.41 68.18 28.80
CA LYS A 334 10.04 68.18 28.26
C LYS A 334 9.98 67.66 26.81
N GLU A 335 10.94 68.05 25.98
CA GLU A 335 11.08 67.57 24.60
C GLU A 335 11.32 66.05 24.56
N THR A 336 12.12 65.49 25.48
CA THR A 336 12.30 64.04 25.62
C THR A 336 11.09 63.32 26.21
N GLU A 337 10.40 63.88 27.22
CA GLU A 337 9.16 63.33 27.80
C GLU A 337 8.05 63.22 26.73
N LYS A 338 7.92 64.24 25.87
CA LYS A 338 6.97 64.24 24.75
C LYS A 338 7.30 63.17 23.71
N LYS A 339 8.59 62.93 23.44
CA LYS A 339 9.05 61.86 22.54
C LYS A 339 8.83 60.48 23.14
N LEU A 340 9.07 60.31 24.44
CA LEU A 340 8.79 59.09 25.19
C LEU A 340 7.30 58.72 25.11
N LYS A 341 6.40 59.65 25.45
CA LYS A 341 4.93 59.43 25.37
C LYS A 341 4.42 59.10 23.97
N ASN A 342 5.07 59.60 22.92
CA ASN A 342 4.74 59.18 21.55
C ASN A 342 5.23 57.75 21.25
N LYS A 343 6.42 57.36 21.72
CA LYS A 343 6.93 55.99 21.59
C LYS A 343 6.15 54.98 22.42
N GLU A 344 5.69 55.33 23.61
CA GLU A 344 4.78 54.51 24.44
C GLU A 344 3.48 54.16 23.69
N ARG A 345 2.86 55.16 23.02
CA ARG A 345 1.66 54.96 22.19
C ARG A 345 1.94 54.09 20.96
N GLU A 346 3.10 54.27 20.33
CA GLU A 346 3.52 53.48 19.18
C GLU A 346 3.76 52.02 19.56
N ILE A 347 4.36 51.76 20.73
CA ILE A 347 4.51 50.43 21.33
C ILE A 347 3.14 49.81 21.64
N ALA A 348 2.20 50.55 22.24
CA ALA A 348 0.85 50.04 22.52
C ALA A 348 0.08 49.66 21.24
N ASN A 349 0.23 50.43 20.16
CA ASN A 349 -0.35 50.09 18.86
C ASN A 349 0.30 48.85 18.23
N LEU A 350 1.62 48.66 18.41
CA LEU A 350 2.32 47.46 17.96
C LEU A 350 1.93 46.22 18.77
N ASP A 351 1.79 46.33 20.10
CA ASP A 351 1.35 45.26 20.99
C ASP A 351 -0.07 44.75 20.63
N ASN A 352 -1.01 45.67 20.38
CA ASN A 352 -2.34 45.30 19.85
C ASN A 352 -2.25 44.60 18.49
N LYS A 353 -1.40 45.09 17.58
CA LYS A 353 -1.20 44.46 16.27
C LYS A 353 -0.52 43.08 16.37
N VAL A 354 0.34 42.85 17.36
CA VAL A 354 0.91 41.54 17.67
C VAL A 354 -0.17 40.59 18.19
N LYS A 355 -1.07 41.04 19.08
CA LYS A 355 -2.21 40.24 19.55
C LYS A 355 -3.14 39.81 18.41
N ASP A 356 -3.46 40.72 17.49
CA ASP A 356 -4.24 40.41 16.29
C ASP A 356 -3.56 39.35 15.38
N LEU A 357 -2.22 39.40 15.27
CA LEU A 357 -1.44 38.44 14.49
C LEU A 357 -1.34 37.08 15.20
N VAL A 358 -1.17 37.05 16.52
CA VAL A 358 -1.18 35.81 17.32
C VAL A 358 -2.55 35.13 17.25
N ALA A 359 -3.65 35.88 17.36
CA ALA A 359 -5.01 35.35 17.20
C ALA A 359 -5.23 34.74 15.80
N LYS A 360 -4.68 35.36 14.75
CA LYS A 360 -4.71 34.82 13.39
C LYS A 360 -3.80 33.59 13.21
N SER A 361 -2.66 33.52 13.92
CA SER A 361 -1.82 32.31 13.92
C SER A 361 -2.58 31.12 14.49
N ALA A 362 -3.22 31.30 15.66
CA ALA A 362 -4.01 30.25 16.31
C ALA A 362 -5.16 29.74 15.43
N ASP A 363 -5.91 30.65 14.76
CA ASP A 363 -6.97 30.26 13.81
C ASP A 363 -6.41 29.47 12.61
N MET A 364 -5.26 29.88 12.06
CA MET A 364 -4.59 29.15 10.98
C MET A 364 -4.03 27.79 11.44
N GLU A 365 -3.51 27.69 12.67
CA GLU A 365 -3.03 26.44 13.27
C GLU A 365 -4.18 25.44 13.49
N GLU A 366 -5.34 25.89 13.95
CA GLU A 366 -6.53 25.05 14.08
C GLU A 366 -7.10 24.62 12.71
N GLN A 367 -7.10 25.51 11.71
CA GLN A 367 -7.41 25.16 10.32
C GLN A 367 -6.41 24.16 9.72
N LEU A 368 -5.12 24.23 10.05
CA LEU A 368 -4.12 23.25 9.63
C LEU A 368 -4.36 21.89 10.30
N ARG A 369 -4.64 21.86 11.62
CA ARG A 369 -4.93 20.60 12.34
C ARG A 369 -6.14 19.88 11.73
N GLY A 370 -7.21 20.63 11.40
CA GLY A 370 -8.39 20.09 10.71
C GLY A 370 -8.11 19.58 9.28
N ARG A 371 -7.06 20.08 8.61
CA ARG A 371 -6.58 19.53 7.32
C ARG A 371 -5.74 18.28 7.52
N ASP A 372 -4.87 18.23 8.52
CA ASP A 372 -4.08 17.04 8.83
C ASP A 372 -4.95 15.85 9.26
N GLU A 373 -6.02 16.11 10.02
CA GLU A 373 -7.03 15.10 10.36
C GLU A 373 -7.72 14.53 9.09
N LYS A 374 -8.04 15.37 8.10
CA LYS A 374 -8.59 14.93 6.81
C LYS A 374 -7.56 14.24 5.92
N ILE A 375 -6.30 14.65 5.93
CA ILE A 375 -5.20 13.92 5.27
C ILE A 375 -5.03 12.53 5.90
N ALA A 376 -5.14 12.40 7.23
CA ALA A 376 -5.10 11.12 7.92
C ALA A 376 -6.33 10.24 7.60
N GLU A 377 -7.53 10.82 7.41
CA GLU A 377 -8.72 10.11 6.90
C GLU A 377 -8.47 9.57 5.49
N TYR A 378 -8.10 10.42 4.52
CA TYR A 378 -7.82 10.01 3.15
C TYR A 378 -6.68 8.98 3.04
N GLN A 379 -5.66 9.03 3.91
CA GLN A 379 -4.63 7.98 3.97
C GLN A 379 -5.17 6.63 4.46
N ARG A 380 -6.18 6.59 5.34
CA ARG A 380 -6.83 5.32 5.76
C ARG A 380 -7.70 4.77 4.63
N GLU A 381 -8.45 5.62 3.94
CA GLU A 381 -9.23 5.24 2.76
C GLU A 381 -8.32 4.70 1.66
N LEU A 382 -7.22 5.40 1.33
CA LEU A 382 -6.26 4.96 0.30
C LEU A 382 -5.65 3.59 0.62
N ARG A 383 -5.26 3.33 1.88
CA ARG A 383 -4.78 2.00 2.31
C ARG A 383 -5.85 0.92 2.16
N THR A 384 -7.12 1.26 2.40
CA THR A 384 -8.26 0.34 2.24
C THR A 384 -8.47 0.00 0.77
N VAL A 385 -8.52 1.01 -0.11
CA VAL A 385 -8.62 0.83 -1.58
C VAL A 385 -7.42 0.07 -2.14
N GLN A 386 -6.20 0.30 -1.64
CA GLN A 386 -5.01 -0.47 -2.02
C GLN A 386 -5.11 -1.95 -1.60
N GLN A 387 -5.72 -2.26 -0.46
CA GLN A 387 -5.95 -3.64 -0.04
C GLN A 387 -7.08 -4.30 -0.85
N GLU A 388 -8.12 -3.56 -1.22
CA GLU A 388 -9.16 -4.05 -2.14
C GLU A 388 -8.61 -4.30 -3.55
N ALA A 389 -7.69 -3.46 -4.05
CA ALA A 389 -6.99 -3.68 -5.31
C ALA A 389 -6.16 -4.98 -5.30
N LYS A 390 -5.44 -5.28 -4.20
CA LYS A 390 -4.76 -6.58 -4.03
C LYS A 390 -5.74 -7.75 -4.02
N ASN A 391 -6.91 -7.59 -3.39
CA ASN A 391 -7.95 -8.63 -3.41
C ASN A 391 -8.50 -8.85 -4.83
N ILE A 392 -8.60 -7.80 -5.66
CA ILE A 392 -8.97 -7.91 -7.08
C ILE A 392 -7.93 -8.72 -7.88
N ASP A 393 -6.64 -8.58 -7.59
CA ASP A 393 -5.60 -9.40 -8.24
C ASP A 393 -5.69 -10.88 -7.83
N ASN A 394 -5.97 -11.18 -6.57
CA ASN A 394 -6.27 -12.56 -6.14
C ASN A 394 -7.51 -13.12 -6.88
N PHE A 395 -8.59 -12.31 -7.02
CA PHE A 395 -9.77 -12.71 -7.79
C PHE A 395 -9.48 -12.93 -9.29
N LYS A 396 -8.50 -12.23 -9.90
CA LYS A 396 -8.07 -12.54 -11.28
C LYS A 396 -7.45 -13.94 -11.36
N GLU A 397 -6.68 -14.35 -10.35
CA GLU A 397 -6.09 -15.69 -10.29
C GLU A 397 -7.14 -16.78 -10.08
N GLU A 398 -8.15 -16.53 -9.22
CA GLU A 398 -9.31 -17.43 -9.07
C GLU A 398 -10.13 -17.52 -10.38
N VAL A 399 -10.39 -16.41 -11.06
CA VAL A 399 -11.06 -16.39 -12.37
C VAL A 399 -10.25 -17.12 -13.44
N ALA A 400 -8.91 -17.08 -13.39
CA ALA A 400 -8.05 -17.86 -14.28
C ALA A 400 -8.20 -19.37 -14.01
N LYS A 401 -8.16 -19.79 -12.74
CA LYS A 401 -8.38 -21.20 -12.33
C LYS A 401 -9.78 -21.70 -12.71
N LEU A 402 -10.81 -20.87 -12.54
CA LEU A 402 -12.18 -21.19 -12.95
C LEU A 402 -12.32 -21.29 -14.47
N LYS A 403 -11.62 -20.46 -15.26
CA LYS A 403 -11.58 -20.59 -16.73
C LYS A 403 -10.87 -21.88 -17.17
N GLU A 404 -9.80 -22.28 -16.49
CA GLU A 404 -9.11 -23.55 -16.76
C GLU A 404 -10.01 -24.75 -16.42
N GLN A 405 -10.75 -24.69 -15.31
CA GLN A 405 -11.76 -25.70 -14.96
C GLN A 405 -12.92 -25.74 -15.95
N LEU A 406 -13.37 -24.59 -16.46
CA LEU A 406 -14.42 -24.51 -17.48
C LEU A 406 -13.97 -25.16 -18.80
N ALA A 407 -12.76 -24.85 -19.29
CA ALA A 407 -12.21 -25.49 -20.49
C ALA A 407 -12.06 -27.01 -20.33
N LYS A 408 -11.71 -27.50 -19.14
CA LYS A 408 -11.72 -28.94 -18.82
C LYS A 408 -13.14 -29.52 -18.82
N ALA A 409 -14.13 -28.78 -18.32
CA ALA A 409 -15.55 -29.19 -18.36
C ALA A 409 -16.10 -29.27 -19.80
N GLU A 410 -15.72 -28.32 -20.66
CA GLU A 410 -16.05 -28.31 -22.09
C GLU A 410 -15.41 -29.50 -22.83
N SER A 411 -14.14 -29.83 -22.53
CA SER A 411 -13.49 -31.06 -23.03
C SER A 411 -14.27 -32.33 -22.67
N TYR A 412 -14.79 -32.44 -21.45
CA TYR A 412 -15.63 -33.58 -21.05
C TYR A 412 -17.01 -33.59 -21.74
N GLN A 413 -17.49 -32.45 -22.23
CA GLN A 413 -18.73 -32.38 -23.01
C GLN A 413 -18.55 -32.98 -24.41
N ASP A 414 -17.40 -32.75 -25.06
CA ASP A 414 -17.03 -33.38 -26.33
C ASP A 414 -16.85 -34.90 -26.19
N GLU A 415 -16.24 -35.37 -25.10
CA GLU A 415 -16.17 -36.81 -24.81
C GLU A 415 -17.56 -37.41 -24.54
N ALA A 416 -18.42 -36.71 -23.80
CA ALA A 416 -19.82 -37.13 -23.62
C ALA A 416 -20.58 -37.19 -24.95
N TRP A 417 -20.26 -36.32 -25.92
CA TRP A 417 -20.84 -36.36 -27.27
C TRP A 417 -20.35 -37.58 -28.07
N LYS A 418 -19.05 -37.88 -28.04
CA LYS A 418 -18.46 -39.09 -28.63
C LYS A 418 -19.06 -40.37 -28.03
N LEU A 419 -19.23 -40.41 -26.71
CA LEU A 419 -19.87 -41.53 -26.00
C LEU A 419 -21.35 -41.66 -26.36
N ARG A 420 -22.12 -40.57 -26.44
CA ARG A 420 -23.52 -40.60 -26.92
C ARG A 420 -23.63 -41.17 -28.34
N TYR A 421 -22.74 -40.78 -29.25
CA TYR A 421 -22.69 -41.33 -30.61
C TYR A 421 -22.37 -42.83 -30.63
N GLN A 422 -21.44 -43.29 -29.76
CA GLN A 422 -21.17 -44.72 -29.59
C GLN A 422 -22.39 -45.48 -29.04
N VAL A 423 -23.06 -44.96 -28.00
CA VAL A 423 -24.28 -45.58 -27.43
C VAL A 423 -25.39 -45.71 -28.48
N VAL A 424 -25.60 -44.73 -29.35
CA VAL A 424 -26.55 -44.84 -30.47
C VAL A 424 -26.15 -45.96 -31.44
N LYS A 425 -24.85 -46.13 -31.75
CA LYS A 425 -24.37 -47.26 -32.56
C LYS A 425 -24.53 -48.62 -31.85
N PHE A 426 -24.36 -48.68 -30.52
CA PHE A 426 -24.63 -49.91 -29.76
C PHE A 426 -26.12 -50.27 -29.80
N LYS A 427 -27.05 -49.32 -29.63
CA LYS A 427 -28.49 -49.58 -29.80
C LYS A 427 -28.88 -50.05 -31.21
N GLN A 428 -28.16 -49.60 -32.23
CA GLN A 428 -28.32 -50.10 -33.61
C GLN A 428 -27.70 -51.49 -33.85
N LYS A 429 -26.81 -51.97 -32.96
CA LYS A 429 -26.35 -53.37 -32.95
C LYS A 429 -27.32 -54.25 -32.16
N GLU A 430 -27.76 -53.78 -30.98
CA GLU A 430 -28.78 -54.39 -30.11
C GLU A 430 -30.03 -54.75 -30.94
N GLN A 431 -30.65 -53.78 -31.62
CA GLN A 431 -31.80 -54.00 -32.52
C GLN A 431 -31.55 -54.95 -33.70
N LYS A 432 -30.29 -55.22 -34.07
CA LYS A 432 -29.94 -56.25 -35.06
C LYS A 432 -29.76 -57.61 -34.42
N PHE A 433 -29.27 -57.66 -33.18
CA PHE A 433 -29.18 -58.88 -32.38
C PHE A 433 -30.57 -59.40 -32.04
N ASP A 434 -31.48 -58.55 -31.53
CA ASP A 434 -32.89 -58.89 -31.27
C ASP A 434 -33.56 -59.55 -32.49
N LYS A 435 -33.25 -59.02 -33.69
CA LYS A 435 -33.74 -59.54 -34.96
C LYS A 435 -33.08 -60.87 -35.34
N MET A 436 -31.79 -61.04 -35.12
CA MET A 436 -31.10 -62.32 -35.35
C MET A 436 -31.59 -63.41 -34.39
N GLU A 437 -31.79 -63.07 -33.12
CA GLU A 437 -32.36 -63.97 -32.10
C GLU A 437 -33.77 -64.41 -32.47
N SER A 438 -34.62 -63.47 -32.93
CA SER A 438 -35.95 -63.78 -33.48
C SER A 438 -35.88 -64.76 -34.67
N GLN A 439 -34.90 -64.60 -35.57
CA GLN A 439 -34.69 -65.52 -36.70
C GLN A 439 -34.13 -66.89 -36.27
N VAL A 440 -33.37 -66.94 -35.17
CA VAL A 440 -32.87 -68.20 -34.58
C VAL A 440 -34.01 -68.99 -33.93
N GLU A 441 -34.95 -68.34 -33.24
CA GLU A 441 -36.15 -69.02 -32.71
C GLU A 441 -37.10 -69.49 -33.83
N GLU A 442 -37.27 -68.70 -34.89
CA GLU A 442 -37.99 -69.14 -36.11
C GLU A 442 -37.35 -70.40 -36.70
N GLN A 443 -36.02 -70.44 -36.83
CA GLN A 443 -35.30 -71.62 -37.31
C GLN A 443 -35.37 -72.82 -36.34
N LYS A 444 -35.35 -72.60 -35.02
CA LYS A 444 -35.53 -73.68 -34.02
C LYS A 444 -36.90 -74.36 -34.15
N GLU A 445 -37.98 -73.60 -34.32
CA GLU A 445 -39.31 -74.18 -34.55
C GLU A 445 -39.41 -74.90 -35.92
N VAL A 446 -38.75 -74.41 -36.97
CA VAL A 446 -38.66 -75.14 -38.26
C VAL A 446 -37.89 -76.47 -38.10
N ILE A 447 -36.75 -76.48 -37.41
CA ILE A 447 -35.95 -77.69 -37.13
C ILE A 447 -36.77 -78.70 -36.29
N LYS A 448 -37.54 -78.22 -35.32
CA LYS A 448 -38.46 -79.02 -34.50
C LYS A 448 -39.58 -79.65 -35.34
N GLN A 449 -40.23 -78.89 -36.22
CA GLN A 449 -41.23 -79.42 -37.16
C GLN A 449 -40.64 -80.49 -38.10
N GLN A 450 -39.44 -80.24 -38.65
CA GLN A 450 -38.74 -81.22 -39.50
C GLN A 450 -38.38 -82.50 -38.71
N LYS A 451 -37.99 -82.37 -37.44
CA LYS A 451 -37.70 -83.51 -36.56
C LYS A 451 -38.93 -84.35 -36.25
N ASP A 452 -40.09 -83.71 -36.04
CA ASP A 452 -41.36 -84.41 -35.84
C ASP A 452 -41.85 -85.08 -37.13
N GLU A 453 -41.64 -84.45 -38.30
CA GLU A 453 -41.93 -85.06 -39.61
C GLU A 453 -41.03 -86.29 -39.88
N LEU A 454 -39.73 -86.20 -39.57
CA LEU A 454 -38.80 -87.34 -39.63
C LEU A 454 -39.24 -88.45 -38.68
N ALA A 455 -39.62 -88.14 -37.43
CA ALA A 455 -40.13 -89.11 -36.47
C ALA A 455 -41.48 -89.74 -36.89
N SER A 456 -42.23 -89.10 -37.78
CA SER A 456 -43.42 -89.67 -38.43
C SER A 456 -43.02 -90.64 -39.57
N LYS A 457 -42.13 -90.21 -40.47
CA LYS A 457 -41.60 -91.03 -41.57
C LYS A 457 -40.88 -92.29 -41.07
N ASP A 458 -40.15 -92.21 -39.97
CA ASP A 458 -39.51 -93.35 -39.30
C ASP A 458 -40.51 -94.43 -38.84
N LYS A 459 -41.73 -94.02 -38.44
CA LYS A 459 -42.81 -94.96 -38.08
C LYS A 459 -43.42 -95.60 -39.32
N GLU A 460 -43.60 -94.81 -40.39
CA GLU A 460 -44.08 -95.31 -41.68
C GLU A 460 -43.10 -96.33 -42.30
N ILE A 461 -41.79 -96.06 -42.22
CA ILE A 461 -40.73 -96.98 -42.66
C ILE A 461 -40.78 -98.28 -41.85
N LYS A 462 -40.88 -98.21 -40.51
CA LYS A 462 -40.98 -99.42 -39.66
C LYS A 462 -42.21 -100.27 -39.97
N ALA A 463 -43.36 -99.65 -40.21
CA ALA A 463 -44.57 -100.38 -40.63
C ALA A 463 -44.42 -101.03 -42.02
N LYS A 464 -43.68 -100.40 -42.94
CA LYS A 464 -43.34 -100.98 -44.25
C LYS A 464 -42.33 -102.12 -44.12
N ASP A 465 -41.32 -102.01 -43.26
CA ASP A 465 -40.36 -103.10 -42.97
C ASP A 465 -41.07 -104.32 -42.36
N GLU A 466 -42.03 -104.12 -41.46
CA GLU A 466 -42.88 -105.20 -40.92
C GLU A 466 -43.74 -105.85 -42.01
N THR A 467 -44.33 -105.05 -42.90
CA THR A 467 -45.08 -105.55 -44.07
C THR A 467 -44.18 -106.34 -45.03
N ILE A 468 -42.95 -105.87 -45.28
CA ILE A 468 -41.95 -106.55 -46.11
C ILE A 468 -41.53 -107.88 -45.48
N ARG A 469 -41.34 -107.95 -44.15
CA ARG A 469 -41.05 -109.22 -43.46
C ARG A 469 -42.19 -110.24 -43.60
N ASP A 470 -43.44 -109.82 -43.43
CA ASP A 470 -44.61 -110.69 -43.61
C ASP A 470 -44.73 -111.20 -45.06
N LEU A 471 -44.51 -110.32 -46.06
CA LEU A 471 -44.45 -110.71 -47.47
C LEU A 471 -43.30 -111.69 -47.75
N ASN A 472 -42.12 -111.48 -47.17
CA ASN A 472 -40.96 -112.36 -47.36
C ASN A 472 -41.16 -113.74 -46.71
N ASN A 473 -41.82 -113.80 -45.55
CA ASN A 473 -42.21 -115.05 -44.90
C ASN A 473 -43.23 -115.83 -45.77
N LYS A 474 -44.18 -115.13 -46.39
CA LYS A 474 -45.16 -115.72 -47.32
C LYS A 474 -44.50 -116.23 -48.61
N LEU A 475 -43.50 -115.51 -49.13
CA LEU A 475 -42.69 -115.97 -50.26
C LEU A 475 -41.98 -117.29 -49.92
N MET A 476 -41.34 -117.37 -48.75
CA MET A 476 -40.61 -118.57 -48.31
C MET A 476 -41.52 -119.81 -48.10
N ASP A 477 -42.76 -119.63 -47.65
CA ASP A 477 -43.80 -120.68 -47.61
C ASP A 477 -44.25 -121.10 -49.03
N LEU A 478 -44.39 -120.17 -49.96
CA LEU A 478 -44.70 -120.47 -51.36
C LEU A 478 -43.55 -121.22 -52.07
N GLU A 479 -42.30 -120.83 -51.83
CA GLU A 479 -41.10 -121.52 -52.32
C GLU A 479 -41.02 -122.95 -51.76
N SER A 480 -41.21 -123.12 -50.45
CA SER A 480 -41.28 -124.45 -49.80
C SER A 480 -42.37 -125.36 -50.40
N ARG A 481 -43.53 -124.80 -50.77
CA ARG A 481 -44.61 -125.53 -51.44
C ARG A 481 -44.31 -125.84 -52.90
N PHE A 482 -43.58 -124.96 -53.58
CA PHE A 482 -43.13 -125.19 -54.95
C PHE A 482 -42.10 -126.31 -55.01
N GLU A 483 -41.10 -126.34 -54.12
CA GLU A 483 -40.15 -127.45 -53.98
C GLU A 483 -40.85 -128.78 -53.68
N LEU A 484 -41.81 -128.78 -52.74
CA LEU A 484 -42.61 -129.97 -52.44
C LEU A 484 -43.41 -130.45 -53.66
N SER A 485 -43.96 -129.51 -54.45
CA SER A 485 -44.70 -129.83 -55.67
C SER A 485 -43.79 -130.38 -56.77
N GLN A 486 -42.59 -129.81 -56.98
CA GLN A 486 -41.57 -130.33 -57.89
C GLN A 486 -41.14 -131.75 -57.50
N LYS A 487 -40.91 -131.99 -56.20
CA LYS A 487 -40.60 -133.33 -55.70
C LYS A 487 -41.73 -134.32 -55.98
N ILE A 488 -42.99 -133.96 -55.69
CA ILE A 488 -44.15 -134.80 -55.99
C ILE A 488 -44.26 -135.08 -57.50
N ILE A 489 -43.97 -134.11 -58.37
CA ILE A 489 -43.94 -134.33 -59.83
C ILE A 489 -42.88 -135.37 -60.18
N SER A 490 -41.64 -135.23 -59.70
CA SER A 490 -40.57 -136.20 -59.99
C SER A 490 -40.88 -137.62 -59.48
N GLU A 491 -41.52 -137.76 -58.31
CA GLU A 491 -42.00 -139.05 -57.79
C GLU A 491 -43.12 -139.66 -58.66
N LYS A 492 -43.94 -138.83 -59.32
CA LYS A 492 -44.96 -139.29 -60.28
C LYS A 492 -44.34 -139.67 -61.62
N GLU A 493 -43.36 -138.92 -62.12
CA GLU A 493 -42.66 -139.21 -63.38
C GLU A 493 -41.91 -140.56 -63.32
N VAL A 494 -41.16 -140.80 -62.23
CA VAL A 494 -40.53 -142.12 -61.99
C VAL A 494 -41.57 -143.25 -61.94
N LYS A 495 -42.74 -142.99 -61.34
CA LYS A 495 -43.82 -143.99 -61.29
C LYS A 495 -44.54 -144.20 -62.63
N ILE A 496 -44.58 -143.19 -63.49
CA ILE A 496 -45.06 -143.32 -64.88
C ILE A 496 -44.07 -144.17 -65.69
N GLN A 497 -42.77 -143.89 -65.62
CA GLN A 497 -41.73 -144.68 -66.31
C GLN A 497 -41.75 -146.16 -65.90
N ALA A 498 -42.00 -146.45 -64.62
CA ALA A 498 -42.19 -147.82 -64.15
C ALA A 498 -43.42 -148.51 -64.80
N LEU A 499 -44.56 -147.82 -64.88
CA LEU A 499 -45.78 -148.33 -65.51
C LEU A 499 -45.63 -148.45 -67.04
N GLU A 500 -44.86 -147.58 -67.70
CA GLU A 500 -44.53 -147.69 -69.13
C GLU A 500 -43.62 -148.89 -69.41
N THR A 501 -42.73 -149.24 -68.47
CA THR A 501 -41.91 -150.45 -68.53
C THR A 501 -42.79 -151.71 -68.38
N GLU A 502 -43.65 -151.74 -67.35
CA GLU A 502 -44.60 -152.85 -67.09
C GLU A 502 -45.60 -153.04 -68.26
N LEU A 503 -46.01 -151.94 -68.91
CA LEU A 503 -46.85 -151.97 -70.12
C LEU A 503 -46.10 -152.51 -71.35
N THR A 504 -44.81 -152.20 -71.51
CA THR A 504 -44.02 -152.72 -72.64
C THR A 504 -43.62 -154.17 -72.45
N GLU A 505 -43.36 -154.63 -71.22
CA GLU A 505 -43.20 -156.05 -70.91
C GLU A 505 -44.46 -156.85 -71.23
N THR A 506 -45.64 -156.40 -70.77
CA THR A 506 -46.92 -157.08 -71.08
C THR A 506 -47.29 -157.03 -72.58
N GLN A 507 -46.93 -155.97 -73.30
CA GLN A 507 -47.05 -155.94 -74.78
C GLN A 507 -46.13 -156.97 -75.46
N ASN A 508 -44.93 -157.22 -74.93
CA ASN A 508 -44.03 -158.25 -75.43
C ASN A 508 -44.57 -159.66 -75.15
N GLU A 509 -45.14 -159.92 -73.97
CA GLU A 509 -45.82 -161.20 -73.66
C GLU A 509 -46.99 -161.47 -74.62
N VAL A 510 -47.88 -160.48 -74.81
CA VAL A 510 -49.01 -160.59 -75.75
C VAL A 510 -48.51 -160.85 -77.18
N SER A 511 -47.43 -160.20 -77.60
CA SER A 511 -46.81 -160.43 -78.91
C SER A 511 -46.25 -161.86 -79.05
N GLY A 512 -45.70 -162.43 -77.97
CA GLY A 512 -45.30 -163.84 -77.90
C GLY A 512 -46.49 -164.80 -78.05
N LEU A 513 -47.58 -164.55 -77.32
CA LEU A 513 -48.80 -165.37 -77.37
C LEU A 513 -49.48 -165.32 -78.75
N VAL A 514 -49.54 -164.14 -79.39
CA VAL A 514 -50.05 -163.98 -80.76
C VAL A 514 -49.21 -164.80 -81.76
N ARG A 515 -47.89 -164.79 -81.61
CA ARG A 515 -46.97 -165.55 -82.48
C ARG A 515 -47.15 -167.08 -82.34
N ILE A 516 -47.44 -167.57 -81.13
CA ILE A 516 -47.76 -168.98 -80.87
C ILE A 516 -49.12 -169.36 -81.50
N LEU A 517 -50.14 -168.51 -81.32
CA LEU A 517 -51.48 -168.74 -81.89
C LEU A 517 -51.43 -168.83 -83.42
N ASP A 518 -50.66 -167.97 -84.09
CA ASP A 518 -50.54 -167.95 -85.55
C ASP A 518 -49.82 -169.21 -86.08
N GLU A 519 -48.89 -169.79 -85.32
CA GLU A 519 -48.23 -171.05 -85.67
C GLU A 519 -49.15 -172.27 -85.52
N TYR A 520 -49.99 -172.31 -84.47
CA TYR A 520 -51.07 -173.30 -84.36
C TYR A 520 -52.10 -173.16 -85.49
N ARG A 521 -52.45 -171.92 -85.86
CA ARG A 521 -53.43 -171.63 -86.92
C ARG A 521 -52.98 -172.14 -88.29
N ARG A 522 -51.67 -172.03 -88.60
CA ARG A 522 -51.08 -172.61 -89.83
C ARG A 522 -51.13 -174.14 -89.86
N LYS A 523 -50.90 -174.80 -88.71
CA LYS A 523 -50.99 -176.27 -88.59
C LYS A 523 -52.41 -176.80 -88.83
N LEU A 524 -53.44 -176.05 -88.41
CA LEU A 524 -54.85 -176.44 -88.60
C LEU A 524 -55.35 -176.35 -90.06
N VAL A 525 -54.92 -175.34 -90.83
CA VAL A 525 -55.42 -175.13 -92.21
C VAL A 525 -54.84 -176.13 -93.22
N GLY A 526 -53.72 -176.79 -92.91
CA GLY A 526 -53.07 -177.76 -93.80
C GLY A 526 -53.72 -179.15 -93.88
N ALA A 527 -54.56 -179.53 -92.90
CA ALA A 527 -54.99 -180.92 -92.71
C ALA A 527 -56.31 -181.30 -93.43
N ASP A 528 -57.04 -180.34 -94.00
CA ASP A 528 -58.41 -180.52 -94.50
C ASP A 528 -58.51 -181.19 -95.90
N LYS A 529 -57.42 -181.78 -96.41
CA LYS A 529 -57.36 -182.33 -97.80
C LYS A 529 -56.55 -183.62 -97.96
N LYS A 530 -56.95 -184.68 -97.24
CA LYS A 530 -56.96 -186.13 -97.64
C LYS A 530 -57.23 -186.99 -96.40
N GLY A 531 -58.37 -187.68 -96.36
CA GLY A 531 -58.79 -188.46 -95.18
C GLY A 531 -58.24 -189.90 -95.14
N LEU A 532 -57.90 -190.35 -93.93
CA LEU A 532 -57.55 -191.70 -93.41
C LEU A 532 -56.65 -191.47 -92.16
N ASP A 533 -56.61 -192.27 -91.10
CA ASP A 533 -57.66 -192.95 -90.32
C ASP A 533 -57.16 -193.00 -88.84
N ALA A 534 -58.05 -193.21 -87.86
CA ALA A 534 -57.87 -192.67 -86.50
C ALA A 534 -56.81 -193.32 -85.58
N ASP A 535 -56.27 -194.52 -85.86
CA ASP A 535 -55.38 -195.25 -84.93
C ASP A 535 -53.94 -194.69 -84.85
N ALA A 536 -53.58 -193.70 -85.68
CA ALA A 536 -52.26 -193.08 -85.68
C ALA A 536 -52.10 -191.92 -84.67
N MET A 537 -53.16 -191.15 -84.38
CA MET A 537 -53.05 -189.95 -83.52
C MET A 537 -52.95 -190.30 -82.03
N ALA A 538 -53.63 -191.36 -81.58
CA ALA A 538 -53.75 -191.71 -80.15
C ALA A 538 -52.42 -192.06 -79.46
N LYS A 539 -51.37 -192.42 -80.22
CA LYS A 539 -50.04 -192.78 -79.70
C LYS A 539 -49.03 -191.62 -79.70
N ALA A 540 -49.31 -190.51 -80.38
CA ALA A 540 -48.44 -189.33 -80.39
C ALA A 540 -48.65 -188.43 -79.15
N MET A 541 -49.91 -188.19 -78.75
CA MET A 541 -50.25 -187.23 -77.69
C MET A 541 -49.90 -187.69 -76.25
N ALA A 542 -49.39 -188.92 -76.07
CA ALA A 542 -49.13 -189.48 -74.74
C ALA A 542 -47.82 -189.01 -74.07
N ASN A 543 -46.87 -188.42 -74.81
CA ASN A 543 -45.55 -188.04 -74.29
C ASN A 543 -45.33 -186.53 -74.11
N ASP A 544 -45.96 -185.67 -74.91
CA ASP A 544 -45.72 -184.21 -74.85
C ASP A 544 -46.29 -183.53 -73.59
N VAL A 545 -47.17 -184.21 -72.85
CA VAL A 545 -47.65 -183.76 -71.53
C VAL A 545 -46.55 -183.84 -70.46
N LYS A 546 -45.46 -184.57 -70.71
CA LYS A 546 -44.37 -184.81 -69.73
C LYS A 546 -43.30 -183.73 -69.71
N SER A 547 -43.13 -182.97 -70.80
CA SER A 547 -42.09 -181.94 -70.93
C SER A 547 -42.50 -180.58 -70.34
N PHE A 548 -43.79 -180.23 -70.37
CA PHE A 548 -44.27 -178.90 -69.93
C PHE A 548 -44.18 -178.66 -68.41
N ARG A 549 -44.09 -179.72 -67.59
CA ARG A 549 -43.97 -179.61 -66.12
C ARG A 549 -42.55 -179.29 -65.64
N ALA A 550 -41.53 -179.32 -66.52
CA ALA A 550 -40.13 -179.04 -66.17
C ALA A 550 -39.70 -177.57 -66.42
N MET A 551 -40.63 -176.68 -66.77
CA MET A 551 -40.33 -175.33 -67.27
C MET A 551 -40.85 -174.19 -66.36
N VAL A 552 -41.24 -174.51 -65.13
CA VAL A 552 -41.89 -173.59 -64.17
C VAL A 552 -41.03 -173.37 -62.90
N GLU A 553 -39.76 -173.82 -62.90
CA GLU A 553 -38.82 -173.64 -61.78
C GLU A 553 -37.50 -173.00 -62.23
N LYS A 554 -37.44 -171.66 -62.33
CA LYS A 554 -36.23 -170.79 -62.15
C LYS A 554 -36.49 -169.29 -62.36
N GLY A 555 -35.65 -168.44 -61.73
CA GLY A 555 -35.74 -166.97 -61.69
C GLY A 555 -36.37 -166.49 -60.37
N GLU A 556 -35.68 -166.07 -59.31
CA GLU A 556 -34.39 -165.37 -59.07
C GLU A 556 -34.40 -163.84 -59.30
N GLY A 557 -33.85 -163.09 -58.34
CA GLY A 557 -33.70 -161.63 -58.36
C GLY A 557 -34.65 -160.86 -57.41
N ASP A 558 -34.27 -160.16 -56.32
CA ASP A 558 -33.15 -160.13 -55.36
C ASP A 558 -32.90 -158.67 -54.91
N LYS A 559 -32.80 -158.43 -53.59
CA LYS A 559 -32.31 -157.22 -52.87
C LYS A 559 -32.71 -155.79 -53.33
N PHE A 560 -33.07 -154.96 -52.33
CA PHE A 560 -32.18 -153.84 -51.97
C PHE A 560 -32.26 -153.48 -50.48
N VAL A 561 -31.11 -153.11 -49.90
CA VAL A 561 -30.96 -152.57 -48.53
C VAL A 561 -29.96 -151.41 -48.63
N ILE A 562 -30.28 -150.26 -48.01
CA ILE A 562 -29.29 -149.18 -47.82
C ILE A 562 -29.36 -148.71 -46.36
N THR A 563 -28.19 -148.57 -45.75
CA THR A 563 -27.99 -148.13 -44.36
C THR A 563 -27.25 -146.81 -44.31
N ARG A 564 -27.73 -145.90 -43.45
CA ARG A 564 -27.00 -144.93 -42.59
C ARG A 564 -25.82 -144.10 -43.13
N THR A 565 -25.78 -142.86 -42.61
CA THR A 565 -24.62 -141.98 -42.37
C THR A 565 -23.79 -141.50 -43.55
N GLU A 566 -23.77 -140.17 -43.74
CA GLU A 566 -22.51 -139.41 -43.68
C GLU A 566 -22.76 -137.93 -43.31
N THR A 567 -21.69 -137.19 -43.01
CA THR A 567 -21.74 -135.75 -42.69
C THR A 567 -22.03 -134.90 -43.93
N PRO A 568 -22.74 -133.76 -43.81
CA PRO A 568 -23.01 -132.91 -44.98
C PRO A 568 -21.71 -132.23 -45.45
N SER A 569 -21.17 -132.71 -46.57
CA SER A 569 -20.27 -131.90 -47.38
C SER A 569 -20.96 -130.59 -47.71
N ILE A 570 -20.26 -129.47 -47.54
CA ILE A 570 -20.73 -128.18 -48.07
C ILE A 570 -20.69 -128.32 -49.58
N THR A 571 -21.85 -128.22 -50.24
CA THR A 571 -21.91 -128.15 -51.70
C THR A 571 -21.56 -126.73 -52.17
N PRO A 572 -21.12 -126.54 -53.42
CA PRO A 572 -20.81 -125.21 -53.95
C PRO A 572 -21.97 -124.21 -53.83
N GLU A 573 -23.24 -124.66 -53.87
CA GLU A 573 -24.39 -123.79 -53.62
C GLU A 573 -24.41 -123.26 -52.18
N ARG A 574 -24.10 -124.11 -51.19
CA ARG A 574 -24.18 -123.72 -49.77
C ARG A 574 -22.99 -122.86 -49.32
N GLU A 575 -21.84 -123.03 -49.97
CA GLU A 575 -20.72 -122.09 -49.83
C GLU A 575 -21.05 -120.74 -50.49
N LYS A 576 -21.75 -120.75 -51.64
CA LYS A 576 -22.23 -119.53 -52.31
C LYS A 576 -23.27 -118.78 -51.47
N GLU A 577 -24.27 -119.47 -50.90
CA GLU A 577 -25.24 -118.89 -49.96
C GLU A 577 -24.55 -118.21 -48.77
N LEU A 578 -23.59 -118.89 -48.13
CA LEU A 578 -22.88 -118.35 -46.98
C LEU A 578 -22.05 -117.11 -47.35
N ASN A 579 -21.37 -117.14 -48.51
CA ASN A 579 -20.63 -115.98 -49.03
C ASN A 579 -21.55 -114.82 -49.44
N GLU A 580 -22.78 -115.09 -49.89
CA GLU A 580 -23.78 -114.07 -50.21
C GLU A 580 -24.33 -113.41 -48.93
N ILE A 581 -24.58 -114.19 -47.87
CA ILE A 581 -24.94 -113.70 -46.53
C ILE A 581 -23.81 -112.87 -45.91
N ILE A 582 -22.56 -113.33 -45.98
CA ILE A 582 -21.38 -112.55 -45.53
C ILE A 582 -21.27 -111.26 -46.33
N SER A 583 -21.40 -111.32 -47.66
CA SER A 583 -21.41 -110.13 -48.54
C SER A 583 -22.57 -109.17 -48.22
N GLN A 584 -23.71 -109.66 -47.74
CA GLN A 584 -24.80 -108.82 -47.25
C GLN A 584 -24.43 -108.17 -45.90
N LYS A 585 -23.87 -108.92 -44.95
CA LYS A 585 -23.46 -108.38 -43.64
C LYS A 585 -22.32 -107.38 -43.76
N ASP A 586 -21.36 -107.58 -44.67
CA ASP A 586 -20.33 -106.58 -44.96
C ASP A 586 -20.88 -105.31 -45.66
N ARG A 587 -22.04 -105.41 -46.35
CA ARG A 587 -22.75 -104.25 -46.90
C ARG A 587 -23.55 -103.51 -45.82
N GLU A 588 -24.14 -104.23 -44.87
CA GLU A 588 -24.79 -103.63 -43.70
C GLU A 588 -23.77 -102.96 -42.75
N LEU A 589 -22.66 -103.65 -42.44
CA LEU A 589 -21.60 -103.12 -41.57
C LEU A 589 -21.02 -101.83 -42.14
N ARG A 590 -20.72 -101.78 -43.45
CA ARG A 590 -20.24 -100.56 -44.13
C ARG A 590 -21.23 -99.39 -44.05
N LYS A 591 -22.55 -99.64 -44.12
CA LYS A 591 -23.56 -98.59 -43.90
C LYS A 591 -23.54 -98.09 -42.45
N VAL A 592 -23.37 -98.97 -41.47
CA VAL A 592 -23.26 -98.59 -40.05
C VAL A 592 -21.98 -97.78 -39.80
N THR A 593 -20.84 -98.17 -40.36
CA THR A 593 -19.59 -97.38 -40.31
C THR A 593 -19.79 -95.98 -40.91
N GLN A 594 -20.39 -95.88 -42.10
CA GLN A 594 -20.68 -94.59 -42.74
C GLN A 594 -21.59 -93.70 -41.87
N MET A 595 -22.61 -94.26 -41.20
CA MET A 595 -23.44 -93.49 -40.27
C MET A 595 -22.64 -93.04 -39.03
N ILE A 596 -21.77 -93.88 -38.48
CA ILE A 596 -20.89 -93.52 -37.35
C ILE A 596 -19.95 -92.38 -37.74
N ASP A 597 -19.34 -92.43 -38.93
CA ASP A 597 -18.46 -91.37 -39.43
C ASP A 597 -19.22 -90.05 -39.65
N ILE A 598 -20.45 -90.10 -40.17
CA ILE A 598 -21.33 -88.91 -40.29
C ILE A 598 -21.65 -88.33 -38.90
N TYR A 599 -22.08 -89.16 -37.94
CA TYR A 599 -22.36 -88.68 -36.58
C TYR A 599 -21.11 -88.11 -35.89
N LYS A 600 -19.94 -88.70 -36.12
CA LYS A 600 -18.66 -88.21 -35.60
C LYS A 600 -18.29 -86.85 -36.20
N ASN A 601 -18.43 -86.67 -37.51
CA ASN A 601 -18.16 -85.40 -38.18
C ASN A 601 -19.11 -84.30 -37.68
N ASN A 602 -20.42 -84.60 -37.58
CA ASN A 602 -21.42 -83.66 -37.06
C ASN A 602 -21.15 -83.27 -35.59
N LEU A 603 -20.63 -84.20 -34.77
CA LEU A 603 -20.18 -83.90 -33.41
C LEU A 603 -18.91 -83.05 -33.38
N GLU A 604 -17.97 -83.24 -34.31
CA GLU A 604 -16.77 -82.42 -34.42
C GLU A 604 -17.09 -80.99 -34.88
N GLU A 605 -18.06 -80.83 -35.78
CA GLU A 605 -18.59 -79.54 -36.22
C GLU A 605 -19.34 -78.82 -35.09
N ALA A 606 -20.26 -79.50 -34.40
CA ALA A 606 -20.97 -78.94 -33.24
C ALA A 606 -20.03 -78.54 -32.08
N ASN A 607 -18.92 -79.27 -31.87
CA ASN A 607 -17.91 -78.87 -30.89
C ASN A 607 -17.16 -77.59 -31.30
N LYS A 608 -16.88 -77.39 -32.59
CA LYS A 608 -16.27 -76.14 -33.10
C LYS A 608 -17.21 -74.94 -32.94
N ASP A 609 -18.50 -75.12 -33.21
CA ASP A 609 -19.52 -74.10 -32.93
C ASP A 609 -19.60 -73.76 -31.43
N ILE A 610 -19.56 -74.77 -30.57
CA ILE A 610 -19.54 -74.59 -29.10
C ILE A 610 -18.29 -73.83 -28.64
N ASP A 611 -17.11 -74.14 -29.17
CA ASP A 611 -15.88 -73.44 -28.79
C ASP A 611 -15.83 -72.00 -29.33
N TYR A 612 -16.35 -71.75 -30.53
CA TYR A 612 -16.54 -70.39 -31.06
C TYR A 612 -17.56 -69.58 -30.24
N GLN A 613 -18.65 -70.20 -29.78
CA GLN A 613 -19.62 -69.56 -28.88
C GLN A 613 -19.01 -69.25 -27.50
N LYS A 614 -18.15 -70.13 -26.96
CA LYS A 614 -17.38 -69.83 -25.73
C LYS A 614 -16.50 -68.60 -25.93
N GLU A 615 -15.77 -68.51 -27.04
CA GLU A 615 -14.89 -67.37 -27.32
C GLU A 615 -15.68 -66.04 -27.38
N GLN A 616 -16.87 -66.03 -28.02
CA GLN A 616 -17.76 -64.86 -27.99
C GLN A 616 -18.27 -64.52 -26.58
N ILE A 617 -18.66 -65.52 -25.77
CA ILE A 617 -19.08 -65.30 -24.38
C ILE A 617 -17.93 -64.71 -23.55
N ASP A 618 -16.71 -65.17 -23.79
CA ASP A 618 -15.49 -64.69 -23.16
C ASP A 618 -15.16 -63.24 -23.56
N GLU A 619 -15.35 -62.86 -24.83
CA GLU A 619 -15.25 -61.46 -25.28
C GLU A 619 -16.32 -60.57 -24.67
N LEU A 620 -17.60 -60.99 -24.67
CA LEU A 620 -18.70 -60.24 -24.05
C LEU A 620 -18.50 -60.06 -22.55
N THR A 621 -17.97 -61.07 -21.86
CA THR A 621 -17.60 -60.98 -20.43
C THR A 621 -16.48 -59.94 -20.20
N LYS A 622 -15.50 -59.87 -21.12
CA LYS A 622 -14.44 -58.84 -21.10
C LYS A 622 -14.99 -57.45 -21.43
N GLU A 623 -16.00 -57.31 -22.28
CA GLU A 623 -16.69 -56.03 -22.54
C GLU A 623 -17.55 -55.57 -21.35
N LEU A 624 -18.25 -56.47 -20.68
CA LEU A 624 -19.03 -56.18 -19.47
C LEU A 624 -18.14 -55.68 -18.32
N ALA A 625 -17.01 -56.35 -18.04
CA ALA A 625 -16.06 -55.88 -17.03
C ALA A 625 -15.51 -54.47 -17.34
N ARG A 626 -15.24 -54.17 -18.62
CA ARG A 626 -14.84 -52.83 -19.09
C ARG A 626 -15.97 -51.78 -19.01
N LEU A 627 -17.23 -52.20 -18.93
CA LEU A 627 -18.38 -51.32 -18.72
C LEU A 627 -18.58 -51.01 -17.24
N ASP A 628 -18.46 -52.01 -16.36
CA ASP A 628 -18.52 -51.83 -14.91
C ASP A 628 -17.40 -50.90 -14.41
N ASP A 629 -16.16 -51.05 -14.88
CA ASP A 629 -15.06 -50.12 -14.57
C ASP A 629 -15.39 -48.67 -14.97
N LYS A 630 -16.04 -48.46 -16.14
CA LYS A 630 -16.45 -47.13 -16.61
C LYS A 630 -17.61 -46.56 -15.79
N LEU A 631 -18.55 -47.39 -15.33
CA LEU A 631 -19.60 -46.98 -14.41
C LEU A 631 -19.01 -46.57 -13.05
N LEU A 632 -18.06 -47.35 -12.52
CA LEU A 632 -17.40 -47.08 -11.26
C LEU A 632 -16.52 -45.81 -11.32
N GLN A 633 -15.86 -45.56 -12.45
CA GLN A 633 -15.20 -44.27 -12.73
C GLN A 633 -16.19 -43.10 -12.79
N ARG A 634 -17.31 -43.26 -13.51
CA ARG A 634 -18.38 -42.25 -13.58
C ARG A 634 -18.93 -41.91 -12.18
N ASP A 635 -19.12 -42.90 -11.32
CA ASP A 635 -19.66 -42.71 -9.97
C ASP A 635 -18.65 -42.09 -8.99
N ARG A 636 -17.34 -42.20 -9.26
CA ARG A 636 -16.31 -41.39 -8.57
C ARG A 636 -16.39 -39.94 -9.03
N LEU A 637 -16.34 -39.70 -10.34
CA LEU A 637 -16.43 -38.36 -10.94
C LEU A 637 -17.74 -37.63 -10.56
N SER A 638 -18.84 -38.36 -10.41
CA SER A 638 -20.12 -37.80 -9.96
C SER A 638 -20.10 -37.40 -8.48
N ARG A 639 -19.40 -38.15 -7.62
CA ARG A 639 -19.19 -37.79 -6.21
C ARG A 639 -18.25 -36.59 -6.06
N GLU A 640 -17.14 -36.56 -6.81
CA GLU A 640 -16.23 -35.41 -6.87
C GLU A 640 -16.97 -34.13 -7.28
N LYS A 641 -17.84 -34.21 -8.28
CA LYS A 641 -18.69 -33.08 -8.72
C LYS A 641 -19.73 -32.66 -7.68
N ILE A 642 -20.31 -33.58 -6.91
CA ILE A 642 -21.18 -33.24 -5.77
C ILE A 642 -20.40 -32.48 -4.70
N ASN A 643 -19.22 -32.98 -4.30
CA ASN A 643 -18.37 -32.33 -3.31
C ASN A 643 -17.92 -30.92 -3.77
N HIS A 644 -17.63 -30.73 -5.07
CA HIS A 644 -17.34 -29.40 -5.64
C HIS A 644 -18.56 -28.47 -5.62
N ILE A 645 -19.77 -28.99 -5.88
CA ILE A 645 -21.02 -28.21 -5.79
C ILE A 645 -21.30 -27.78 -4.34
N GLU A 646 -20.96 -28.60 -3.36
CA GLU A 646 -21.10 -28.24 -1.94
C GLU A 646 -20.07 -27.17 -1.53
N LEU A 647 -18.79 -27.36 -1.86
CA LEU A 647 -17.75 -26.35 -1.63
C LEU A 647 -18.08 -25.00 -2.28
N LEU A 648 -18.66 -25.00 -3.50
CA LEU A 648 -19.09 -23.79 -4.18
C LEU A 648 -20.32 -23.12 -3.53
N LYS A 649 -21.20 -23.86 -2.86
CA LYS A 649 -22.28 -23.26 -2.05
C LYS A 649 -21.72 -22.57 -0.81
N ASP A 650 -20.80 -23.22 -0.10
CA ASP A 650 -20.19 -22.67 1.12
C ASP A 650 -19.39 -21.39 0.82
N LEU A 651 -18.60 -21.38 -0.27
CA LEU A 651 -17.91 -20.20 -0.75
C LEU A 651 -18.87 -19.07 -1.17
N LEU A 652 -19.98 -19.41 -1.84
CA LEU A 652 -21.01 -18.44 -2.21
C LEU A 652 -21.68 -17.82 -0.98
N GLU A 653 -21.95 -18.60 0.07
CA GLU A 653 -22.54 -18.12 1.31
C GLU A 653 -21.56 -17.23 2.10
N GLN A 654 -20.27 -17.59 2.14
CA GLN A 654 -19.23 -16.73 2.70
C GLN A 654 -19.11 -15.39 1.96
N GLU A 655 -19.21 -15.36 0.62
CA GLU A 655 -19.21 -14.08 -0.11
C GLU A 655 -20.48 -13.25 0.08
N LYS A 656 -21.65 -13.86 0.33
CA LYS A 656 -22.84 -13.11 0.79
C LYS A 656 -22.56 -12.45 2.14
N GLN A 657 -22.12 -13.22 3.14
CA GLN A 657 -21.81 -12.69 4.47
C GLN A 657 -20.75 -11.58 4.41
N LYS A 658 -19.69 -11.74 3.59
CA LYS A 658 -18.70 -10.67 3.34
C LYS A 658 -19.29 -9.46 2.61
N ARG A 659 -20.29 -9.63 1.74
CA ARG A 659 -20.99 -8.53 1.06
C ARG A 659 -21.91 -7.78 2.02
N ASP A 660 -22.63 -8.48 2.87
CA ASP A 660 -23.55 -7.87 3.82
C ASP A 660 -22.78 -7.10 4.92
N MET A 661 -21.69 -7.68 5.45
CA MET A 661 -20.74 -6.94 6.32
C MET A 661 -20.10 -5.71 5.63
N ARG A 662 -19.91 -5.73 4.30
CA ARG A 662 -19.46 -4.54 3.54
C ARG A 662 -20.58 -3.51 3.42
N ASN A 663 -21.81 -3.94 3.12
CA ASN A 663 -22.98 -3.08 3.03
C ASN A 663 -23.29 -2.38 4.37
N ASP A 664 -23.18 -3.08 5.50
CA ASP A 664 -23.45 -2.51 6.83
C ASP A 664 -22.39 -1.49 7.23
N LYS A 665 -21.11 -1.75 6.95
CA LYS A 665 -20.04 -0.75 7.08
C LYS A 665 -20.27 0.47 6.20
N LEU A 666 -20.73 0.26 4.96
CA LEU A 666 -21.06 1.36 4.05
C LEU A 666 -22.25 2.19 4.56
N ARG A 667 -23.29 1.56 5.11
CA ARG A 667 -24.44 2.23 5.73
C ARG A 667 -24.02 3.09 6.92
N GLU A 668 -23.18 2.58 7.80
CA GLU A 668 -22.70 3.32 8.97
C GLU A 668 -21.76 4.48 8.57
N LEU A 669 -20.91 4.29 7.55
CA LEU A 669 -20.08 5.37 6.99
C LEU A 669 -20.94 6.47 6.35
N VAL A 670 -21.96 6.11 5.55
CA VAL A 670 -22.89 7.08 4.95
C VAL A 670 -23.66 7.84 6.05
N LYS A 671 -24.15 7.16 7.08
CA LYS A 671 -24.80 7.77 8.25
C LYS A 671 -23.87 8.76 8.96
N ASN A 672 -22.60 8.41 9.16
CA ASN A 672 -21.62 9.30 9.79
C ASN A 672 -21.32 10.53 8.93
N LYS A 673 -21.15 10.37 7.60
CA LYS A 673 -20.97 11.53 6.70
C LYS A 673 -22.24 12.38 6.55
N VAL A 674 -23.44 11.82 6.72
CA VAL A 674 -24.69 12.62 6.82
C VAL A 674 -24.70 13.47 8.09
N MET A 675 -24.22 12.96 9.22
CA MET A 675 -24.07 13.77 10.44
C MET A 675 -23.00 14.86 10.29
N GLU A 676 -21.83 14.57 9.70
CA GLU A 676 -20.81 15.59 9.39
C GLU A 676 -21.38 16.71 8.50
N ILE A 677 -22.20 16.37 7.50
CA ILE A 677 -22.88 17.37 6.64
C ILE A 677 -23.86 18.23 7.46
N GLN A 678 -24.65 17.64 8.36
CA GLN A 678 -25.59 18.39 9.21
C GLN A 678 -24.89 19.34 10.19
N GLU A 679 -23.73 18.94 10.74
CA GLU A 679 -22.89 19.82 11.56
C GLU A 679 -22.29 20.98 10.74
N LEU A 680 -21.83 20.71 9.51
CA LEU A 680 -21.34 21.71 8.57
C LEU A 680 -22.45 22.69 8.14
N GLU A 681 -23.67 22.21 7.88
CA GLU A 681 -24.85 23.06 7.58
C GLU A 681 -25.22 23.95 8.78
N GLY A 682 -25.20 23.41 10.00
CA GLY A 682 -25.42 24.18 11.23
C GLY A 682 -24.38 25.28 11.44
N MET A 683 -23.09 24.97 11.25
CA MET A 683 -22.03 25.97 11.31
C MET A 683 -22.16 27.03 10.21
N LEU A 684 -22.50 26.63 8.98
CA LEU A 684 -22.74 27.56 7.87
C LEU A 684 -23.85 28.57 8.20
N GLU A 685 -24.95 28.12 8.82
CA GLU A 685 -26.05 29.01 9.22
C GLU A 685 -25.62 30.00 10.32
N ILE A 686 -24.83 29.55 11.30
CA ILE A 686 -24.23 30.43 12.32
C ILE A 686 -23.33 31.50 11.67
N TYR A 687 -22.55 31.14 10.65
CA TYR A 687 -21.75 32.12 9.90
C TYR A 687 -22.60 33.09 9.08
N LYS A 688 -23.72 32.66 8.46
CA LYS A 688 -24.65 33.57 7.78
C LYS A 688 -25.27 34.58 8.74
N LEU A 689 -25.65 34.14 9.95
CA LEU A 689 -26.19 35.02 10.99
C LEU A 689 -25.14 36.07 11.40
N LYS A 690 -23.92 35.65 11.77
CA LYS A 690 -22.81 36.58 12.09
C LYS A 690 -22.50 37.55 10.94
N LEU A 691 -22.58 37.12 9.69
CA LEU A 691 -22.36 37.97 8.50
C LEU A 691 -23.49 39.01 8.33
N LYS A 692 -24.74 38.61 8.61
CA LYS A 692 -25.90 39.51 8.61
C LYS A 692 -25.82 40.54 9.73
N ASP A 693 -25.42 40.13 10.92
CA ASP A 693 -25.29 41.00 12.09
C ASP A 693 -24.15 42.01 11.88
N THR A 694 -22.98 41.57 11.42
CA THR A 694 -21.86 42.47 11.08
C THR A 694 -22.17 43.41 9.90
N HIS A 695 -23.01 43.01 8.95
CA HIS A 695 -23.54 43.92 7.92
C HIS A 695 -24.50 44.96 8.52
N PHE A 696 -25.30 44.61 9.52
CA PHE A 696 -26.17 45.57 10.22
C PHE A 696 -25.32 46.62 10.97
N ASP A 697 -24.38 46.16 11.80
CA ASP A 697 -23.35 46.96 12.46
C ASP A 697 -22.62 47.94 11.51
N ALA A 698 -22.20 47.43 10.34
CA ALA A 698 -21.49 48.24 9.35
C ALA A 698 -22.37 49.34 8.78
N LYS A 699 -23.65 49.05 8.50
CA LYS A 699 -24.62 50.01 7.99
C LYS A 699 -25.02 51.07 9.03
N GLU A 700 -25.11 50.70 10.31
CA GLU A 700 -25.33 51.65 11.40
C GLU A 700 -24.13 52.61 11.52
N LYS A 701 -22.90 52.09 11.46
CA LYS A 701 -21.67 52.90 11.45
C LYS A 701 -21.57 53.79 10.21
N GLU A 702 -22.01 53.33 9.05
CA GLU A 702 -22.11 54.13 7.82
C GLU A 702 -23.08 55.31 7.97
N ALA A 703 -24.24 55.09 8.59
CA ALA A 703 -25.17 56.17 8.93
C ALA A 703 -24.57 57.18 9.92
N MET A 704 -23.95 56.71 11.01
CA MET A 704 -23.27 57.59 11.98
C MET A 704 -22.13 58.39 11.36
N MET A 705 -21.36 57.81 10.42
CA MET A 705 -20.34 58.55 9.66
C MET A 705 -20.95 59.60 8.74
N SER A 706 -22.10 59.33 8.12
CA SER A 706 -22.84 60.32 7.32
C SER A 706 -23.32 61.49 8.17
N ASP A 707 -23.88 61.24 9.36
CA ASP A 707 -24.34 62.30 10.27
C ASP A 707 -23.16 63.14 10.80
N LEU A 708 -22.03 62.51 11.13
CA LEU A 708 -20.80 63.21 11.51
C LEU A 708 -20.21 64.05 10.37
N GLN A 709 -20.31 63.59 9.11
CA GLN A 709 -19.89 64.36 7.95
C GLN A 709 -20.78 65.61 7.76
N VAL A 710 -22.10 65.48 7.91
CA VAL A 710 -23.03 66.63 7.85
C VAL A 710 -22.74 67.64 8.97
N GLN A 711 -22.45 67.18 10.18
CA GLN A 711 -22.03 68.07 11.28
C GLN A 711 -20.70 68.77 10.98
N LEU A 712 -19.71 68.05 10.44
CA LEU A 712 -18.43 68.63 10.04
C LEU A 712 -18.62 69.70 8.95
N ASP A 713 -19.39 69.41 7.91
CA ASP A 713 -19.67 70.34 6.81
C ASP A 713 -20.39 71.61 7.31
N MET A 714 -21.33 71.48 8.26
CA MET A 714 -21.95 72.63 8.94
C MET A 714 -20.91 73.48 9.69
N THR A 715 -20.05 72.87 10.50
CA THR A 715 -19.01 73.63 11.24
C THR A 715 -17.98 74.29 10.31
N LEU A 716 -17.69 73.70 9.14
CA LEU A 716 -16.83 74.31 8.13
C LEU A 716 -17.47 75.55 7.48
N VAL A 717 -18.79 75.54 7.26
CA VAL A 717 -19.53 76.73 6.80
C VAL A 717 -19.53 77.83 7.87
N GLU A 718 -19.80 77.49 9.14
CA GLU A 718 -19.74 78.47 10.25
C GLU A 718 -18.35 79.10 10.40
N LEU A 719 -17.29 78.29 10.29
CA LEU A 719 -15.90 78.79 10.35
C LEU A 719 -15.56 79.67 9.13
N TYR A 720 -16.07 79.36 7.95
CA TYR A 720 -15.90 80.19 6.75
C TYR A 720 -16.60 81.56 6.92
N ASP A 721 -17.84 81.58 7.40
CA ASP A 721 -18.59 82.82 7.63
C ASP A 721 -17.96 83.67 8.76
N LYS A 722 -17.48 83.04 9.84
CA LYS A 722 -16.67 83.73 10.87
C LYS A 722 -15.35 84.28 10.30
N SER A 723 -14.70 83.56 9.36
CA SER A 723 -13.51 84.09 8.67
C SER A 723 -13.85 85.28 7.76
N GLN A 724 -15.04 85.31 7.16
CA GLN A 724 -15.51 86.43 6.33
C GLN A 724 -15.90 87.66 7.17
N SER A 725 -16.50 87.48 8.35
CA SER A 725 -16.76 88.60 9.27
C SER A 725 -15.45 89.20 9.82
N LEU A 726 -14.51 88.36 10.28
CA LEU A 726 -13.17 88.78 10.70
C LEU A 726 -12.41 89.52 9.60
N GLY A 727 -12.55 89.09 8.33
CA GLY A 727 -11.98 89.80 7.17
C GLY A 727 -12.52 91.22 7.02
N LYS A 728 -13.84 91.42 7.16
CA LYS A 728 -14.49 92.73 7.12
C LYS A 728 -14.07 93.61 8.32
N THR A 729 -14.08 93.05 9.53
CA THR A 729 -13.59 93.74 10.74
C THR A 729 -12.16 94.23 10.56
N ARG A 730 -11.26 93.37 10.04
CA ARG A 730 -9.86 93.74 9.78
C ARG A 730 -9.73 94.86 8.74
N HIS A 731 -10.55 94.85 7.68
CA HIS A 731 -10.56 95.93 6.70
C HIS A 731 -11.05 97.26 7.31
N ASN A 732 -12.15 97.22 8.08
CA ASN A 732 -12.67 98.39 8.79
C ASN A 732 -11.62 98.98 9.75
N LEU A 733 -10.89 98.13 10.50
CA LEU A 733 -9.82 98.56 11.41
C LEU A 733 -8.65 99.24 10.68
N VAL A 734 -8.27 98.79 9.47
CA VAL A 734 -7.24 99.46 8.66
C VAL A 734 -7.72 100.85 8.26
N VAL A 735 -8.91 100.96 7.66
CA VAL A 735 -9.47 102.25 7.22
C VAL A 735 -9.59 103.26 8.38
N LEU A 736 -10.01 102.81 9.56
CA LEU A 736 -10.09 103.66 10.77
C LEU A 736 -8.70 104.04 11.33
N THR A 737 -7.69 103.20 11.14
CA THR A 737 -6.30 103.50 11.52
C THR A 737 -5.72 104.57 10.60
N ASP A 738 -5.94 104.45 9.29
CA ASP A 738 -5.50 105.43 8.30
C ASP A 738 -6.17 106.80 8.55
N GLN A 739 -7.49 106.82 8.80
CA GLN A 739 -8.23 108.03 9.17
C GLN A 739 -7.76 108.67 10.49
N LEU A 740 -7.43 107.86 11.50
CA LEU A 740 -6.83 108.37 12.74
C LEU A 740 -5.44 108.97 12.50
N GLY A 741 -4.65 108.39 11.58
CA GLY A 741 -3.39 108.97 11.12
C GLY A 741 -3.57 110.36 10.52
N GLU A 742 -4.42 110.48 9.49
CA GLU A 742 -4.71 111.77 8.84
C GLU A 742 -5.21 112.84 9.83
N ILE A 743 -6.11 112.47 10.75
CA ILE A 743 -6.64 113.38 11.76
C ILE A 743 -5.55 113.80 12.77
N ASN A 744 -4.69 112.87 13.20
CA ASN A 744 -3.62 113.16 14.16
C ASN A 744 -2.50 114.01 13.53
N ASP A 745 -2.12 113.76 12.28
CA ASP A 745 -1.18 114.58 11.53
C ASP A 745 -1.75 116.00 11.33
N ARG A 746 -3.04 116.12 11.03
CA ARG A 746 -3.71 117.42 10.89
C ARG A 746 -3.78 118.19 12.22
N LEU A 747 -4.11 117.53 13.32
CA LEU A 747 -4.04 118.11 14.67
C LEU A 747 -2.62 118.57 15.00
N THR A 748 -1.61 117.76 14.68
CA THR A 748 -0.20 118.09 14.91
C THR A 748 0.22 119.32 14.09
N GLN A 749 -0.20 119.44 12.84
CA GLN A 749 0.04 120.64 12.01
C GLN A 749 -0.59 121.88 12.65
N LEU A 750 -1.88 121.83 13.01
CA LEU A 750 -2.60 122.97 13.60
C LEU A 750 -2.02 123.41 14.96
N GLN A 751 -1.49 122.47 15.75
CA GLN A 751 -0.87 122.75 17.05
C GLN A 751 0.58 123.26 16.96
N THR A 752 1.34 122.85 15.94
CA THR A 752 2.78 123.19 15.82
C THR A 752 3.06 124.34 14.84
N ASN A 753 2.19 124.57 13.86
CA ASN A 753 2.35 125.61 12.84
C ASN A 753 0.96 126.04 12.31
N PRO A 754 0.14 126.74 13.11
CA PRO A 754 -1.15 127.25 12.66
C PRO A 754 -0.97 128.22 11.46
N PRO A 755 -1.90 128.25 10.49
CA PRO A 755 -1.77 129.12 9.32
C PRO A 755 -1.69 130.60 9.73
N ALA A 756 -0.70 131.32 9.20
CA ALA A 756 -0.33 132.67 9.66
C ALA A 756 -1.47 133.72 9.58
N ASP A 757 -2.44 133.50 8.70
CA ASP A 757 -3.58 134.41 8.46
C ASP A 757 -4.88 133.94 9.14
N ALA A 758 -4.90 132.76 9.78
CA ALA A 758 -6.09 132.20 10.41
C ALA A 758 -6.38 132.83 11.78
N LYS A 759 -7.65 133.10 12.10
CA LYS A 759 -8.00 133.53 13.46
C LYS A 759 -7.90 132.35 14.41
N LYS A 760 -7.53 132.64 15.65
CA LYS A 760 -7.46 131.66 16.74
C LYS A 760 -8.78 130.88 16.91
N GLU A 761 -9.90 131.58 16.77
CA GLU A 761 -11.26 131.00 16.85
C GLU A 761 -11.54 129.98 15.73
N ASP A 762 -11.06 130.23 14.50
CA ASP A 762 -11.22 129.31 13.36
C ASP A 762 -10.36 128.04 13.56
N VAL A 763 -9.14 128.19 14.09
CA VAL A 763 -8.24 127.06 14.42
C VAL A 763 -8.78 126.22 15.58
N GLU A 764 -9.32 126.86 16.62
CA GLU A 764 -9.94 126.15 17.74
C GLU A 764 -11.20 125.38 17.30
N ALA A 765 -11.98 125.92 16.36
CA ALA A 765 -13.11 125.21 15.74
C ALA A 765 -12.68 124.03 14.84
N GLU A 766 -11.58 124.14 14.07
CA GLU A 766 -11.05 123.00 13.30
C GLU A 766 -10.53 121.89 14.25
N ILE A 767 -9.89 122.27 15.36
CA ILE A 767 -9.44 121.34 16.41
C ILE A 767 -10.64 120.63 17.08
N GLU A 768 -11.69 121.35 17.47
CA GLU A 768 -12.90 120.76 18.08
C GLU A 768 -13.64 119.83 17.09
N SER A 769 -13.67 120.18 15.80
CA SER A 769 -14.19 119.31 14.74
C SER A 769 -13.38 118.01 14.58
N LEU A 770 -12.04 118.10 14.62
CA LEU A 770 -11.16 116.92 14.56
C LEU A 770 -11.26 116.04 15.81
N GLN A 771 -11.38 116.64 16.99
CA GLN A 771 -11.65 115.91 18.25
C GLN A 771 -13.01 115.21 18.24
N THR A 772 -14.03 115.85 17.65
CA THR A 772 -15.36 115.22 17.44
C THR A 772 -15.23 113.97 16.57
N LYS A 773 -14.51 114.03 15.44
CA LYS A 773 -14.25 112.86 14.58
C LYS A 773 -13.49 111.73 15.30
N ILE A 774 -12.52 112.06 16.17
CA ILE A 774 -11.85 111.07 17.03
C ILE A 774 -12.85 110.39 17.96
N ASN A 775 -13.79 111.15 18.55
CA ASN A 775 -14.83 110.59 19.42
C ASN A 775 -15.81 109.69 18.65
N ASP A 776 -16.20 110.06 17.42
CA ASP A 776 -17.05 109.25 16.55
C ASP A 776 -16.37 107.93 16.14
N ILE A 777 -15.09 107.98 15.77
CA ILE A 777 -14.27 106.78 15.48
C ILE A 777 -14.18 105.88 16.72
N ASN A 778 -13.92 106.45 17.91
CA ASN A 778 -13.89 105.69 19.16
C ASN A 778 -15.26 105.09 19.52
N ALA A 779 -16.37 105.78 19.23
CA ALA A 779 -17.73 105.26 19.42
C ALA A 779 -18.02 104.10 18.46
N PHE A 780 -17.61 104.21 17.19
CA PHE A 780 -17.71 103.13 16.21
C PHE A 780 -16.89 101.89 16.64
N LEU A 781 -15.62 102.08 17.02
CA LEU A 781 -14.75 101.00 17.49
C LEU A 781 -15.33 100.28 18.72
N ARG A 782 -15.85 101.02 19.71
CA ARG A 782 -16.53 100.44 20.89
C ARG A 782 -17.79 99.66 20.51
N LYS A 783 -18.56 100.12 19.52
CA LYS A 783 -19.73 99.41 19.01
C LYS A 783 -19.32 98.10 18.33
N GLU A 784 -18.28 98.12 17.49
CA GLU A 784 -17.85 96.95 16.73
C GLU A 784 -17.15 95.90 17.59
N ILE A 785 -16.34 96.32 18.59
CA ILE A 785 -15.80 95.41 19.63
C ILE A 785 -16.94 94.70 20.35
N LYS A 786 -17.98 95.44 20.78
CA LYS A 786 -19.16 94.86 21.43
C LYS A 786 -19.95 93.92 20.51
N ASN A 787 -20.02 94.19 19.21
CA ASN A 787 -20.64 93.28 18.23
C ASN A 787 -19.88 91.95 18.14
N ILE A 788 -18.54 91.98 18.19
CA ILE A 788 -17.67 90.79 18.18
C ILE A 788 -17.83 89.99 19.49
N GLU A 789 -17.78 90.67 20.64
CA GLU A 789 -18.03 90.06 21.96
C GLU A 789 -19.41 89.37 22.04
N GLN A 790 -20.40 89.87 21.31
CA GLN A 790 -21.73 89.26 21.20
C GLN A 790 -21.84 88.13 20.17
N GLN A 791 -20.86 87.95 19.26
CA GLN A 791 -20.79 86.83 18.31
C GLN A 791 -19.93 85.65 18.80
N ASP A 792 -19.08 85.86 19.81
CA ASP A 792 -18.32 84.79 20.48
C ASP A 792 -18.92 84.34 21.82
N ALA A 793 -20.06 84.91 22.23
CA ALA A 793 -20.93 84.29 23.23
C ALA A 793 -21.52 82.99 22.65
N PRO A 794 -21.23 81.80 23.22
CA PRO A 794 -21.67 80.53 22.64
C PRO A 794 -23.20 80.42 22.72
N SER A 795 -23.85 80.23 21.56
CA SER A 795 -25.28 79.99 21.47
C SER A 795 -25.62 78.58 21.97
N MET A 796 -25.64 78.42 23.30
CA MET A 796 -26.14 77.25 24.04
C MET A 796 -27.67 77.10 23.93
N THR A 797 -28.17 77.20 22.70
CA THR A 797 -29.55 76.95 22.29
C THR A 797 -29.57 75.94 21.14
N GLY A 798 -28.57 75.04 21.09
CA GLY A 798 -28.67 73.80 20.31
C GLY A 798 -29.79 72.96 20.90
N THR A 799 -30.92 72.89 20.19
CA THR A 799 -32.11 72.18 20.66
C THR A 799 -31.86 70.68 20.69
N THR A 800 -31.85 70.09 21.88
CA THR A 800 -31.77 68.64 22.09
C THR A 800 -33.05 67.94 21.65
N THR A 801 -33.18 67.70 20.35
CA THR A 801 -34.30 66.97 19.71
C THR A 801 -33.82 65.67 19.05
N GLY A 802 -32.87 64.97 19.68
CA GLY A 802 -32.38 63.64 19.26
C GLY A 802 -32.51 62.55 20.34
N ASP A 803 -32.80 62.91 21.59
CA ASP A 803 -32.58 62.04 22.76
C ASP A 803 -33.85 61.27 23.20
N GLN A 804 -34.71 60.90 22.24
CA GLN A 804 -35.97 60.17 22.47
C GLN A 804 -36.17 58.94 21.56
N SER A 805 -35.11 58.47 20.89
CA SER A 805 -35.15 57.21 20.10
C SER A 805 -34.16 56.14 20.57
N MET A 806 -33.18 56.46 21.42
CA MET A 806 -32.18 55.50 21.89
C MET A 806 -32.55 54.73 23.17
N SER A 807 -33.60 55.14 23.92
CA SER A 807 -34.03 54.42 25.13
C SER A 807 -34.54 53.00 24.84
N ASP A 808 -35.18 52.82 23.69
CA ASP A 808 -35.98 51.62 23.40
C ASP A 808 -35.13 50.49 22.77
N ALA A 809 -33.92 50.81 22.31
CA ALA A 809 -32.97 49.83 21.76
C ALA A 809 -32.26 48.98 22.83
N LEU A 810 -32.23 49.43 24.10
CA LEU A 810 -31.38 48.86 25.15
C LEU A 810 -32.01 47.73 25.99
N THR A 811 -33.09 47.10 25.50
CA THR A 811 -33.75 45.95 26.16
C THR A 811 -33.74 44.64 25.36
N GLY A 812 -32.66 44.41 24.59
CA GLY A 812 -32.43 43.16 23.85
C GLY A 812 -32.27 41.88 24.70
N GLU A 813 -32.35 41.96 26.03
CA GLU A 813 -32.07 40.85 26.96
C GLU A 813 -33.30 39.96 27.28
N GLN A 814 -34.12 39.64 26.27
CA GLN A 814 -35.19 38.63 26.39
C GLN A 814 -35.11 37.49 25.35
N ALA A 815 -34.15 37.54 24.41
CA ALA A 815 -34.01 36.54 23.34
C ALA A 815 -33.20 35.27 23.73
N LYS A 816 -32.85 35.06 25.00
CA LYS A 816 -31.99 33.94 25.46
C LYS A 816 -32.71 32.69 25.99
N ASN A 817 -34.04 32.71 26.16
CA ASN A 817 -34.82 31.63 26.78
C ASN A 817 -35.67 30.80 25.80
N ARG A 818 -35.21 30.59 24.56
CA ARG A 818 -35.75 29.57 23.63
C ARG A 818 -34.64 28.97 22.75
N ILE A 819 -33.98 27.96 23.30
CA ILE A 819 -33.39 26.81 22.60
C ILE A 819 -34.01 25.57 23.24
#